data_AF-A0A4Q5NHW3-F1
#
_entry.id   AF-A0A4Q5NHW3-F1
#
_cell.length_a   1.000
_cell.length_b   1.000
_cell.length_c   1.000
_cell.angle_alpha   90.00
_cell.angle_beta   90.00
_cell.angle_gamma   90.00
#
_symmetry.space_group_name_H-M   'P 1'
#
loop_
_entity.id
_entity.type
_entity.pdbx_description
1 polymer ?
#
loop_
_entity_poly.entity_id
_entity_poly.type
_entity_poly.pdbx_seq_one_letter_code
_entity_poly.pdbx_strand_id
1 'polypeptide(L)'
;MGRLLGRHEPAGPLSAHLERKFFALRKGWKVLDFGPRDWPLLHALDRSPKIVADNLSGLLVGHIIQNADRVNALIHLSNAYSDALLGADPKRTSGLLDGLDQIDRQCLFIMKLQGGLKLSKHDEFVDYLRNRANSAWVRGRFLYPLVYYSLNAPNDGYIDTFLSYMMPQDDTGGVERHAVRHLLRDDLSFERSLGYRAYLGLGCHPFDALESLTNYIELEFVRDNKLSDESKMLALRLSHAFPSSRLAELFSYIERRNNTTDGGESTEPYGQGRLPPAVAKTIAAFVDSEASAPDPESLPNDEWRAICRMRWSRYPDEPDFDHITGATRSYNFMEFGRAFAALNTSMYMVSRQSALFEKRDLIRLHRMAGTTTPYIWASPRGQVLMREQMQADPISWLGADLKAGAILGRSKNATNRSWLHAAHWELQRIQRSGHLRRWLETIRSSFEVRPQYLTGIDWTWIDEVLPASRITPFQDNTNGPYALLLRDIEERQRDSTLLRTAIEPQKRGLSSAEFVQSLIREYGQASIAFVRYFLTAENIMLLGLAPNMTAALSERISALETCASSFDFGELLPEEQLRIEQKTLTSALMLLNVNANQFDIPWATFSSDAADRQSDNYNAYSAFKRSDKTLQLTTDQRTLYAHRFANGRIRNYSLLTSQATLAVLIIGVIDAFHDHPSYGIEAILSTRFRHDTLRREYVTEFAKLETMVVPGVMRQEQVPVVKSLSSIALDVIDSWLVRRMQTLRPGHDEALFDFTPNPDELSGLMKDADQAGSIDQVVEVVVS
;
A
#
# COMPACT_ATOMS: atom_id res chain seq x y z
N MET A 1 -36.60 -1.65 4.85
CA MET A 1 -35.53 -2.46 4.23
C MET A 1 -35.76 -3.96 4.34
N GLY A 2 -36.08 -4.54 5.51
CA GLY A 2 -36.31 -6.00 5.66
C GLY A 2 -37.31 -6.65 4.68
N ARG A 3 -38.35 -5.92 4.23
CA ARG A 3 -39.30 -6.40 3.21
C ARG A 3 -38.81 -6.32 1.75
N LEU A 4 -37.77 -5.54 1.47
CA LEU A 4 -37.18 -5.39 0.12
C LEU A 4 -36.14 -6.47 -0.18
N LEU A 5 -35.47 -6.96 0.87
CA LEU A 5 -34.44 -8.00 0.77
C LEU A 5 -35.02 -9.41 0.51
N GLY A 6 -36.31 -9.61 0.78
CA GLY A 6 -37.02 -10.87 0.57
C GLY A 6 -37.88 -10.93 -0.70
N ARG A 7 -37.79 -9.91 -1.58
CA ARG A 7 -38.54 -9.88 -2.84
C ARG A 7 -37.61 -10.27 -4.00
N HIS A 8 -38.04 -11.27 -4.77
CA HIS A 8 -37.40 -11.68 -6.03
C HIS A 8 -37.92 -10.90 -7.25
N GLU A 9 -38.77 -9.89 -7.03
CA GLU A 9 -39.34 -9.02 -8.05
C GLU A 9 -38.80 -7.58 -7.90
N PRO A 10 -38.69 -6.81 -9.01
CA PRO A 10 -38.33 -5.39 -8.95
C PRO A 10 -39.30 -4.64 -8.05
N ALA A 11 -38.78 -3.95 -7.04
CA ALA A 11 -39.61 -3.06 -6.25
C ALA A 11 -39.93 -1.83 -7.13
N GLY A 12 -41.22 -1.58 -7.41
CA GLY A 12 -41.62 -0.32 -8.04
C GLY A 12 -41.11 0.89 -7.25
N PRO A 13 -40.99 2.07 -7.89
CA PRO A 13 -40.48 3.27 -7.24
C PRO A 13 -41.30 3.59 -5.98
N LEU A 14 -40.62 4.06 -4.93
CA LEU A 14 -41.31 4.54 -3.74
C LEU A 14 -42.24 5.69 -4.14
N SER A 15 -43.39 5.81 -3.48
CA SER A 15 -44.24 6.98 -3.70
C SER A 15 -43.48 8.24 -3.27
N ALA A 16 -43.68 9.35 -3.98
CA ALA A 16 -43.01 10.62 -3.70
C ALA A 16 -43.17 11.08 -2.23
N HIS A 17 -44.29 10.74 -1.61
CA HIS A 17 -44.52 10.98 -0.18
C HIS A 17 -43.53 10.19 0.70
N LEU A 18 -43.31 8.90 0.41
CA LEU A 18 -42.38 8.05 1.16
C LEU A 18 -40.93 8.47 0.92
N GLU A 19 -40.56 8.82 -0.31
CA GLU A 19 -39.22 9.33 -0.62
C GLU A 19 -38.91 10.59 0.19
N ARG A 20 -39.80 11.59 0.16
CA ARG A 20 -39.65 12.80 0.98
C ARG A 20 -39.65 12.49 2.48
N LYS A 21 -40.45 11.50 2.92
CA LYS A 21 -40.53 11.15 4.34
C LYS A 21 -39.26 10.49 4.85
N PHE A 22 -38.66 9.60 4.07
CA PHE A 22 -37.51 8.78 4.48
C PHE A 22 -36.16 9.40 4.15
N PHE A 23 -36.04 10.11 3.03
CA PHE A 23 -34.73 10.55 2.53
C PHE A 23 -34.43 12.03 2.72
N ALA A 24 -35.44 12.89 2.89
CA ALA A 24 -35.18 14.30 3.09
C ALA A 24 -34.35 14.50 4.37
N LEU A 25 -33.20 15.17 4.24
CA LEU A 25 -32.32 15.50 5.34
C LEU A 25 -33.01 16.47 6.31
N ARG A 26 -33.25 16.01 7.55
CA ARG A 26 -33.96 16.77 8.61
C ARG A 26 -33.01 17.21 9.71
N LYS A 27 -33.44 18.23 10.47
CA LYS A 27 -32.76 18.66 11.69
C LYS A 27 -32.63 17.47 12.66
N GLY A 28 -31.39 17.08 12.97
CA GLY A 28 -31.10 15.90 13.80
C GLY A 28 -30.67 14.64 13.04
N TRP A 29 -30.61 14.67 11.71
CA TRP A 29 -30.00 13.58 10.92
C TRP A 29 -28.54 13.38 11.32
N LYS A 30 -28.12 12.12 11.38
CA LYS A 30 -26.76 11.69 11.70
C LYS A 30 -26.21 10.90 10.54
N VAL A 31 -25.06 11.34 10.03
CA VAL A 31 -24.31 10.61 9.00
C VAL A 31 -23.63 9.40 9.65
N LEU A 32 -23.71 8.25 8.97
CA LEU A 32 -23.09 6.97 9.37
C LEU A 32 -23.57 6.49 10.76
N ASP A 33 -24.88 6.51 11.00
CA ASP A 33 -25.50 6.00 12.23
C ASP A 33 -25.70 4.47 12.20
N PHE A 34 -24.61 3.74 11.96
CA PHE A 34 -24.64 2.28 11.88
C PHE A 34 -24.78 1.64 13.26
N GLY A 35 -25.53 0.55 13.31
CA GLY A 35 -25.72 -0.29 14.47
C GLY A 35 -25.37 -1.77 14.21
N PRO A 36 -25.45 -2.63 15.24
CA PRO A 36 -25.04 -4.03 15.13
C PRO A 36 -25.79 -4.86 14.09
N ARG A 37 -26.99 -4.42 13.65
CA ARG A 37 -27.81 -5.11 12.64
C ARG A 37 -27.36 -4.84 11.21
N ASP A 38 -26.56 -3.81 10.99
CA ASP A 38 -26.19 -3.37 9.65
C ASP A 38 -25.05 -4.22 9.09
N TRP A 39 -24.15 -4.74 9.93
CA TRP A 39 -23.01 -5.57 9.50
C TRP A 39 -23.42 -6.92 8.91
N PRO A 40 -24.31 -7.71 9.56
CA PRO A 40 -24.81 -8.94 8.95
C PRO A 40 -25.56 -8.67 7.64
N LEU A 41 -26.22 -7.51 7.53
CA LEU A 41 -26.92 -7.13 6.31
C LEU A 41 -25.94 -6.76 5.19
N LEU A 42 -24.94 -5.93 5.45
CA LEU A 42 -23.88 -5.61 4.50
C LEU A 42 -23.15 -6.87 4.02
N HIS A 43 -22.88 -7.81 4.93
CA HIS A 43 -22.29 -9.11 4.59
C HIS A 43 -23.18 -9.91 3.62
N ALA A 44 -24.50 -9.93 3.86
CA ALA A 44 -25.44 -10.61 2.97
C ALA A 44 -25.57 -9.91 1.59
N LEU A 45 -25.47 -8.58 1.56
CA LEU A 45 -25.59 -7.79 0.34
C LEU A 45 -24.44 -7.99 -0.65
N ASP A 46 -23.25 -8.31 -0.18
CA ASP A 46 -22.13 -8.67 -1.05
C ASP A 46 -22.41 -9.93 -1.88
N ARG A 47 -23.27 -10.83 -1.38
CA ARG A 47 -23.65 -12.08 -2.05
C ARG A 47 -25.07 -12.05 -2.61
N SER A 48 -25.71 -10.88 -2.58
CA SER A 48 -27.12 -10.76 -2.95
C SER A 48 -27.34 -10.84 -4.47
N PRO A 49 -28.50 -11.33 -4.95
CA PRO A 49 -28.84 -11.32 -6.36
C PRO A 49 -28.88 -9.89 -6.92
N LYS A 50 -28.58 -9.75 -8.23
CA LYS A 50 -28.57 -8.46 -8.95
C LYS A 50 -29.79 -7.57 -8.67
N ILE A 51 -30.99 -8.17 -8.67
CA ILE A 51 -32.27 -7.49 -8.41
C ILE A 51 -32.28 -6.73 -7.07
N VAL A 52 -31.64 -7.28 -6.04
CA VAL A 52 -31.56 -6.62 -4.72
C VAL A 52 -30.64 -5.40 -4.78
N ALA A 53 -29.52 -5.51 -5.50
CA ALA A 53 -28.62 -4.40 -5.73
C ALA A 53 -29.30 -3.28 -6.54
N ASP A 54 -30.08 -3.64 -7.56
CA ASP A 54 -30.81 -2.69 -8.40
C ASP A 54 -31.90 -1.94 -7.60
N ASN A 55 -32.63 -2.66 -6.74
CA ASN A 55 -33.61 -2.04 -5.86
C ASN A 55 -32.95 -1.05 -4.89
N LEU A 56 -31.79 -1.41 -4.32
CA LEU A 56 -31.05 -0.54 -3.39
C LEU A 56 -30.45 0.68 -4.10
N SER A 57 -29.91 0.53 -5.31
CA SER A 57 -29.38 1.64 -6.09
C SER A 57 -30.48 2.61 -6.50
N GLY A 58 -31.69 2.12 -6.82
CA GLY A 58 -32.88 2.96 -7.04
C GLY A 58 -33.25 3.80 -5.81
N LEU A 59 -33.19 3.22 -4.61
CA LEU A 59 -33.41 3.96 -3.35
C LEU A 59 -32.31 5.00 -3.10
N LEU A 60 -31.05 4.64 -3.37
CA LEU A 60 -29.92 5.56 -3.25
C LEU A 60 -30.09 6.77 -4.17
N VAL A 61 -30.51 6.56 -5.43
CA VAL A 61 -30.80 7.65 -6.35
C VAL A 61 -31.94 8.53 -5.85
N GLY A 62 -32.99 7.93 -5.30
CA GLY A 62 -34.07 8.68 -4.62
C GLY A 62 -33.53 9.53 -3.47
N HIS A 63 -32.63 8.99 -2.66
CA HIS A 63 -31.96 9.71 -1.57
C HIS A 63 -31.15 10.91 -2.04
N ILE A 64 -30.40 10.74 -3.13
CA ILE A 64 -29.59 11.81 -3.73
C ILE A 64 -30.49 12.92 -4.30
N ILE A 65 -31.46 12.55 -5.15
CA ILE A 65 -32.31 13.52 -5.86
C ILE A 65 -33.23 14.28 -4.91
N GLN A 66 -33.76 13.63 -3.87
CA GLN A 66 -34.63 14.28 -2.88
C GLN A 66 -33.91 15.39 -2.10
N ASN A 67 -32.57 15.41 -2.13
CA ASN A 67 -31.72 16.40 -1.45
C ASN A 67 -30.88 17.22 -2.46
N ALA A 68 -31.40 17.43 -3.67
CA ALA A 68 -30.65 18.02 -4.78
C ALA A 68 -29.97 19.36 -4.46
N ASP A 69 -30.64 20.27 -3.75
CA ASP A 69 -30.08 21.59 -3.41
C ASP A 69 -28.79 21.47 -2.57
N ARG A 70 -28.79 20.57 -1.59
CA ARG A 70 -27.63 20.30 -0.72
C ARG A 70 -26.49 19.63 -1.48
N VAL A 71 -26.83 18.70 -2.36
CA VAL A 71 -25.85 18.03 -3.23
C VAL A 71 -25.20 19.04 -4.16
N ASN A 72 -25.98 19.90 -4.81
CA ASN A 72 -25.46 20.96 -5.68
C ASN A 72 -24.57 21.93 -4.91
N ALA A 73 -24.96 22.35 -3.70
CA ALA A 73 -24.12 23.22 -2.87
C ALA A 73 -22.73 22.60 -2.60
N LEU A 74 -22.67 21.31 -2.28
CA LEU A 74 -21.40 20.61 -2.06
C LEU A 74 -20.63 20.32 -3.36
N ILE A 75 -21.30 20.10 -4.49
CA ILE A 75 -20.64 20.04 -5.81
C ILE A 75 -19.96 21.38 -6.11
N HIS A 76 -20.66 22.50 -5.93
CA HIS A 76 -20.10 23.84 -6.14
C HIS A 76 -18.92 24.12 -5.20
N LEU A 77 -19.03 23.72 -3.93
CA LEU A 77 -17.95 23.82 -2.97
C LEU A 77 -16.72 22.99 -3.36
N SER A 78 -16.93 21.73 -3.76
CA SER A 78 -15.85 20.84 -4.21
C SER A 78 -15.11 21.40 -5.42
N ASN A 79 -15.85 21.93 -6.39
CA ASN A 79 -15.28 22.59 -7.57
C ASN A 79 -14.50 23.85 -7.16
N ALA A 80 -15.07 24.71 -6.30
CA ALA A 80 -14.41 25.93 -5.84
C ALA A 80 -13.10 25.65 -5.09
N TYR A 81 -13.07 24.63 -4.22
CA TYR A 81 -11.84 24.21 -3.56
C TYR A 81 -10.82 23.62 -4.53
N SER A 82 -11.26 22.78 -5.47
CA SER A 82 -10.37 22.22 -6.50
C SER A 82 -9.75 23.33 -7.35
N ASP A 83 -10.56 24.31 -7.79
CA ASP A 83 -10.10 25.47 -8.55
C ASP A 83 -9.10 26.32 -7.78
N ALA A 84 -9.37 26.58 -6.49
CA ALA A 84 -8.51 27.40 -5.65
C ALA A 84 -7.18 26.69 -5.33
N LEU A 85 -7.21 25.37 -5.08
CA LEU A 85 -6.00 24.58 -4.87
C LEU A 85 -5.19 24.47 -6.17
N LEU A 86 -5.82 24.17 -7.31
CA LEU A 86 -5.14 24.07 -8.61
C LEU A 86 -4.61 25.41 -9.12
N GLY A 87 -5.30 26.51 -8.83
CA GLY A 87 -4.98 27.87 -9.29
C GLY A 87 -4.21 28.73 -8.29
N ALA A 88 -3.90 28.21 -7.10
CA ALA A 88 -3.12 28.86 -6.04
C ALA A 88 -3.71 30.17 -5.49
N ASP A 89 -5.00 30.19 -5.19
CA ASP A 89 -5.65 31.32 -4.51
C ASP A 89 -6.15 30.90 -3.11
N PRO A 90 -5.29 30.89 -2.07
CA PRO A 90 -5.68 30.54 -0.71
C PRO A 90 -6.70 31.52 -0.11
N LYS A 91 -6.79 32.76 -0.62
CA LYS A 91 -7.77 33.73 -0.13
C LYS A 91 -9.18 33.33 -0.56
N ARG A 92 -9.33 32.63 -1.69
CA ARG A 92 -10.62 32.07 -2.14
C ARG A 92 -11.08 30.88 -1.32
N THR A 93 -10.21 30.17 -0.62
CA THR A 93 -10.62 29.03 0.23
C THR A 93 -11.06 29.46 1.62
N SER A 94 -10.64 30.64 2.07
CA SER A 94 -11.03 31.21 3.37
C SER A 94 -12.52 31.55 3.38
N GLY A 95 -13.26 30.99 4.35
CA GLY A 95 -14.68 31.28 4.55
C GLY A 95 -15.65 30.49 3.67
N LEU A 96 -15.18 29.67 2.71
CA LEU A 96 -16.08 28.84 1.88
C LEU A 96 -16.91 27.83 2.71
N LEU A 97 -16.40 27.44 3.89
CA LEU A 97 -17.09 26.52 4.79
C LEU A 97 -18.02 27.21 5.79
N ASP A 98 -17.92 28.53 5.95
CA ASP A 98 -18.63 29.28 6.98
C ASP A 98 -20.14 29.33 6.71
N GLY A 99 -20.52 29.28 5.44
CA GLY A 99 -21.92 29.27 4.98
C GLY A 99 -22.62 27.91 4.99
N LEU A 100 -21.93 26.80 5.34
CA LEU A 100 -22.55 25.47 5.31
C LEU A 100 -23.50 25.23 6.48
N ASP A 101 -24.63 24.59 6.18
CA ASP A 101 -25.55 24.09 7.21
C ASP A 101 -24.86 23.04 8.10
N GLN A 102 -25.33 22.92 9.35
CA GLN A 102 -24.79 21.94 10.31
C GLN A 102 -24.86 20.49 9.79
N ILE A 103 -25.87 20.16 9.00
CA ILE A 103 -26.05 18.81 8.45
C ILE A 103 -25.04 18.51 7.33
N ASP A 104 -24.72 19.49 6.49
CA ASP A 104 -23.76 19.34 5.39
C ASP A 104 -22.32 19.28 5.93
N ARG A 105 -22.05 19.92 7.08
CA ARG A 105 -20.75 19.81 7.78
C ARG A 105 -20.46 18.40 8.33
N GLN A 106 -21.47 17.53 8.39
CA GLN A 106 -21.29 16.10 8.73
C GLN A 106 -20.91 15.24 7.51
N CYS A 107 -20.88 15.82 6.31
CA CYS A 107 -20.49 15.14 5.08
C CYS A 107 -19.03 14.67 5.17
N LEU A 108 -18.78 13.45 4.73
CA LEU A 108 -17.46 12.82 4.78
C LEU A 108 -16.45 13.59 3.92
N PHE A 109 -16.89 14.09 2.77
CA PHE A 109 -16.14 15.06 1.96
C PHE A 109 -15.57 16.21 2.79
N ILE A 110 -16.38 16.86 3.64
CA ILE A 110 -15.94 17.99 4.46
C ILE A 110 -14.97 17.55 5.55
N MET A 111 -15.21 16.39 6.16
CA MET A 111 -14.30 15.84 7.16
C MET A 111 -12.90 15.58 6.56
N LYS A 112 -12.84 14.99 5.36
CA LYS A 112 -11.57 14.74 4.66
C LYS A 112 -10.91 16.03 4.17
N LEU A 113 -11.70 16.99 3.68
CA LEU A 113 -11.21 18.31 3.28
C LEU A 113 -10.56 19.05 4.45
N GLN A 114 -11.17 19.01 5.63
CA GLN A 114 -10.57 19.57 6.84
C GLN A 114 -9.28 18.84 7.22
N GLY A 115 -9.20 17.53 7.03
CA GLY A 115 -7.97 16.76 7.24
C GLY A 115 -6.83 17.22 6.33
N GLY A 116 -7.10 17.38 5.03
CA GLY A 116 -6.13 17.90 4.07
C GLY A 116 -5.71 19.35 4.35
N LEU A 117 -6.65 20.24 4.66
CA LEU A 117 -6.36 21.66 4.91
C LEU A 117 -5.60 21.91 6.22
N LYS A 118 -5.71 21.00 7.20
CA LYS A 118 -5.13 21.13 8.54
C LYS A 118 -4.06 20.07 8.82
N LEU A 119 -3.41 19.56 7.78
CA LEU A 119 -2.28 18.63 7.89
C LEU A 119 -1.22 19.08 8.91
N SER A 120 -0.89 20.37 8.97
CA SER A 120 0.10 20.93 9.92
C SER A 120 -0.49 21.41 11.24
N LYS A 121 -1.82 21.33 11.43
CA LYS A 121 -2.56 21.86 12.58
C LYS A 121 -3.51 20.81 13.15
N HIS A 122 -2.94 19.72 13.63
CA HIS A 122 -3.67 18.54 14.08
C HIS A 122 -4.76 18.86 15.12
N ASP A 123 -4.47 19.74 16.09
CA ASP A 123 -5.40 20.10 17.16
C ASP A 123 -6.68 20.76 16.60
N GLU A 124 -6.54 21.68 15.64
CA GLU A 124 -7.68 22.35 15.00
C GLU A 124 -8.53 21.38 14.15
N PHE A 125 -7.94 20.29 13.64
CA PHE A 125 -8.66 19.27 12.88
C PHE A 125 -9.46 18.35 13.80
N VAL A 126 -8.83 17.88 14.87
CA VAL A 126 -9.48 17.02 15.86
C VAL A 126 -10.64 17.76 16.54
N ASP A 127 -10.47 19.04 16.88
CA ASP A 127 -11.54 19.88 17.43
C ASP A 127 -12.68 20.12 16.44
N TYR A 128 -12.39 20.18 15.13
CA TYR A 128 -13.44 20.22 14.11
C TYR A 128 -14.28 18.93 14.12
N LEU A 129 -13.62 17.76 14.11
CA LEU A 129 -14.29 16.46 14.10
C LEU A 129 -15.15 16.26 15.37
N ARG A 130 -14.63 16.67 16.53
CA ARG A 130 -15.28 16.61 17.85
C ARG A 130 -16.69 17.22 17.85
N ASN A 131 -16.83 18.38 17.22
CA ASN A 131 -18.07 19.16 17.25
C ASN A 131 -19.10 18.73 16.19
N ARG A 132 -18.75 17.81 15.29
CA ARG A 132 -19.55 17.50 14.08
C ARG A 132 -19.86 16.03 13.90
N ALA A 133 -19.11 15.11 14.52
CA ALA A 133 -19.38 13.68 14.49
C ALA A 133 -20.49 13.25 15.49
N ASN A 134 -21.75 13.27 15.04
CA ASN A 134 -22.90 13.05 15.93
C ASN A 134 -23.32 11.57 16.10
N SER A 135 -22.84 10.68 15.24
CA SER A 135 -23.08 9.23 15.34
C SER A 135 -22.21 8.60 16.43
N ALA A 136 -22.77 7.64 17.16
CA ALA A 136 -22.00 6.86 18.14
C ALA A 136 -20.96 5.98 17.45
N TRP A 137 -21.32 5.39 16.31
CA TRP A 137 -20.42 4.56 15.53
C TRP A 137 -19.25 5.37 14.96
N VAL A 138 -19.50 6.56 14.41
CA VAL A 138 -18.43 7.42 13.87
C VAL A 138 -17.39 7.73 14.94
N ARG A 139 -17.85 8.19 16.10
CA ARG A 139 -16.98 8.51 17.25
C ARG A 139 -16.25 7.30 17.80
N GLY A 140 -16.88 6.12 17.76
CA GLY A 140 -16.31 4.90 18.31
C GLY A 140 -15.36 4.14 17.38
N ARG A 141 -15.59 4.20 16.06
CA ARG A 141 -14.98 3.27 15.10
C ARG A 141 -14.32 3.94 13.90
N PHE A 142 -14.68 5.19 13.56
CA PHE A 142 -14.26 5.81 12.30
C PHE A 142 -13.32 7.01 12.47
N LEU A 143 -13.50 7.84 13.50
CA LEU A 143 -12.71 9.07 13.65
C LEU A 143 -11.20 8.81 13.76
N TYR A 144 -10.79 7.81 14.54
CA TYR A 144 -9.36 7.51 14.70
C TYR A 144 -8.72 7.00 13.39
N PRO A 145 -9.33 6.04 12.66
CA PRO A 145 -8.88 5.72 11.30
C PRO A 145 -8.83 6.92 10.35
N LEU A 146 -9.81 7.82 10.41
CA LEU A 146 -9.84 9.01 9.56
C LEU A 146 -8.67 9.94 9.84
N VAL A 147 -8.36 10.20 11.12
CA VAL A 147 -7.22 11.03 11.50
C VAL A 147 -5.92 10.33 11.14
N TYR A 148 -5.73 9.07 11.50
CA TYR A 148 -4.54 8.30 11.12
C TYR A 148 -4.30 8.36 9.61
N TYR A 149 -5.35 8.12 8.82
CA TYR A 149 -5.27 8.21 7.36
C TYR A 149 -4.94 9.62 6.87
N SER A 150 -5.54 10.65 7.47
CA SER A 150 -5.35 12.04 7.04
C SER A 150 -3.98 12.58 7.40
N LEU A 151 -3.40 12.18 8.53
CA LEU A 151 -2.10 12.67 9.01
C LEU A 151 -0.93 11.94 8.36
N ASN A 152 -1.03 10.61 8.25
CA ASN A 152 0.10 9.78 7.83
C ASN A 152 0.05 9.43 6.34
N ALA A 153 -1.12 9.59 5.70
CA ALA A 153 -1.36 9.17 4.31
C ALA A 153 -0.78 7.75 4.02
N PRO A 154 -1.15 6.74 4.81
CA PRO A 154 -0.50 5.42 4.82
C PRO A 154 -0.65 4.71 3.48
N ASN A 155 0.26 3.79 3.19
CA ASN A 155 0.06 2.86 2.08
C ASN A 155 -1.10 1.87 2.37
N ASP A 156 -1.54 1.17 1.32
CA ASP A 156 -2.73 0.31 1.38
C ASP A 156 -2.54 -0.93 2.28
N GLY A 157 -1.32 -1.45 2.40
CA GLY A 157 -1.02 -2.58 3.29
C GLY A 157 -1.04 -2.17 4.76
N TYR A 158 -0.51 -0.99 5.09
CA TYR A 158 -0.47 -0.48 6.47
C TYR A 158 -1.86 -0.14 6.98
N ILE A 159 -2.76 0.41 6.16
CA ILE A 159 -4.13 0.69 6.62
C ILE A 159 -4.88 -0.60 6.99
N ASP A 160 -4.64 -1.70 6.29
CA ASP A 160 -5.25 -2.99 6.59
C ASP A 160 -4.75 -3.58 7.90
N THR A 161 -3.42 -3.56 8.08
CA THR A 161 -2.78 -3.98 9.33
C THR A 161 -3.28 -3.12 10.48
N PHE A 162 -3.30 -1.79 10.31
CA PHE A 162 -3.82 -0.83 11.29
C PHE A 162 -5.28 -1.12 11.68
N LEU A 163 -6.17 -1.30 10.71
CA LEU A 163 -7.59 -1.57 11.00
C LEU A 163 -7.79 -2.97 11.61
N SER A 164 -6.91 -3.93 11.30
CA SER A 164 -6.91 -5.23 11.98
C SER A 164 -6.61 -5.09 13.47
N TYR A 165 -5.86 -4.05 13.87
CA TYR A 165 -5.64 -3.71 15.26
C TYR A 165 -6.80 -2.94 15.92
N MET A 166 -7.86 -2.58 15.19
CA MET A 166 -8.94 -1.77 15.76
C MET A 166 -10.28 -2.48 15.81
N MET A 167 -10.45 -3.50 14.98
CA MET A 167 -11.73 -4.15 14.72
C MET A 167 -11.65 -5.64 15.01
N PRO A 168 -12.74 -6.25 15.49
CA PRO A 168 -12.81 -7.69 15.67
C PRO A 168 -12.38 -8.45 14.40
N GLN A 169 -11.74 -9.60 14.57
CA GLN A 169 -11.34 -10.47 13.46
C GLN A 169 -12.43 -11.48 13.06
N ASP A 170 -13.65 -11.36 13.61
CA ASP A 170 -14.79 -12.18 13.21
C ASP A 170 -15.39 -11.71 11.86
N ASP A 171 -16.28 -12.52 11.26
CA ASP A 171 -16.90 -12.21 9.96
C ASP A 171 -17.57 -10.82 9.95
N THR A 172 -18.18 -10.43 11.07
CA THR A 172 -18.81 -9.12 11.24
C THR A 172 -17.79 -7.98 11.28
N GLY A 173 -16.69 -8.14 12.00
CA GLY A 173 -15.61 -7.18 12.08
C GLY A 173 -14.81 -7.07 10.78
N GLY A 174 -14.74 -8.15 9.99
CA GLY A 174 -14.25 -8.11 8.62
C GLY A 174 -15.09 -7.18 7.74
N VAL A 175 -16.42 -7.28 7.80
CA VAL A 175 -17.34 -6.42 7.02
C VAL A 175 -17.25 -4.95 7.45
N GLU A 176 -17.20 -4.70 8.76
CA GLU A 176 -17.01 -3.35 9.32
C GLU A 176 -15.66 -2.75 8.88
N ARG A 177 -14.59 -3.56 8.86
CA ARG A 177 -13.26 -3.17 8.35
C ARG A 177 -13.33 -2.71 6.90
N HIS A 178 -14.02 -3.46 6.05
CA HIS A 178 -14.21 -3.06 4.65
C HIS A 178 -15.05 -1.81 4.48
N ALA A 179 -16.00 -1.56 5.39
CA ALA A 179 -16.80 -0.34 5.38
C ALA A 179 -15.93 0.87 5.74
N VAL A 180 -15.10 0.78 6.78
CA VAL A 180 -14.17 1.85 7.13
C VAL A 180 -13.15 2.08 6.02
N ARG A 181 -12.56 1.02 5.42
CA ARG A 181 -11.70 1.15 4.24
C ARG A 181 -12.39 1.93 3.13
N HIS A 182 -13.61 1.55 2.77
CA HIS A 182 -14.39 2.21 1.73
C HIS A 182 -14.64 3.68 2.03
N LEU A 183 -14.97 4.02 3.29
CA LEU A 183 -15.21 5.38 3.71
C LEU A 183 -13.91 6.21 3.72
N LEU A 184 -12.77 5.64 4.09
CA LEU A 184 -11.47 6.33 4.00
C LEU A 184 -11.07 6.58 2.55
N ARG A 185 -11.10 5.52 1.73
CA ARG A 185 -10.85 5.56 0.30
C ARG A 185 -11.59 4.40 -0.36
N ASP A 186 -12.55 4.72 -1.22
CA ASP A 186 -13.44 3.74 -1.84
C ASP A 186 -12.74 2.76 -2.79
N ASP A 187 -11.55 3.14 -3.26
CA ASP A 187 -10.62 2.29 -4.00
C ASP A 187 -10.09 1.11 -3.17
N LEU A 188 -10.01 1.24 -1.85
CA LEU A 188 -9.54 0.15 -0.98
C LEU A 188 -10.52 -1.03 -0.91
N SER A 189 -11.75 -0.86 -1.41
CA SER A 189 -12.83 -1.85 -1.37
C SER A 189 -13.52 -1.99 -2.75
N PHE A 190 -12.77 -1.84 -3.85
CA PHE A 190 -13.29 -1.88 -5.23
C PHE A 190 -13.99 -3.19 -5.61
N GLU A 191 -13.64 -4.30 -4.94
CA GLU A 191 -14.21 -5.64 -5.12
C GLU A 191 -15.70 -5.73 -4.75
N ARG A 192 -16.20 -4.82 -3.91
CA ARG A 192 -17.52 -4.92 -3.26
C ARG A 192 -18.67 -4.67 -4.23
N SER A 193 -19.80 -5.33 -3.97
CA SER A 193 -20.97 -5.28 -4.86
C SER A 193 -21.64 -3.90 -4.88
N LEU A 194 -22.41 -3.61 -5.94
CA LEU A 194 -23.23 -2.40 -6.00
C LEU A 194 -24.22 -2.31 -4.82
N GLY A 195 -24.81 -3.44 -4.42
CA GLY A 195 -25.74 -3.50 -3.29
C GLY A 195 -25.07 -3.09 -1.97
N TYR A 196 -23.83 -3.56 -1.73
CA TYR A 196 -23.02 -3.15 -0.59
C TYR A 196 -22.79 -1.63 -0.59
N ARG A 197 -22.31 -1.09 -1.72
CA ARG A 197 -22.01 0.34 -1.87
C ARG A 197 -23.26 1.20 -1.73
N ALA A 198 -24.39 0.76 -2.30
CA ALA A 198 -25.65 1.47 -2.22
C ALA A 198 -26.18 1.53 -0.78
N TYR A 199 -26.11 0.42 -0.05
CA TYR A 199 -26.52 0.41 1.35
C TYR A 199 -25.64 1.33 2.21
N LEU A 200 -24.32 1.25 2.06
CA LEU A 200 -23.39 2.12 2.77
C LEU A 200 -23.64 3.61 2.43
N GLY A 201 -23.89 3.91 1.16
CA GLY A 201 -24.23 5.25 0.67
C GLY A 201 -25.54 5.81 1.25
N LEU A 202 -26.54 4.97 1.54
CA LEU A 202 -27.77 5.40 2.23
C LEU A 202 -27.51 5.89 3.66
N GLY A 203 -26.45 5.39 4.31
CA GLY A 203 -25.98 5.90 5.60
C GLY A 203 -25.16 7.20 5.49
N CYS A 204 -24.74 7.58 4.29
CA CYS A 204 -23.90 8.75 4.06
C CYS A 204 -24.71 10.02 3.77
N HIS A 205 -24.02 11.16 3.73
CA HIS A 205 -24.59 12.36 3.13
C HIS A 205 -24.88 12.10 1.62
N PRO A 206 -26.00 12.61 1.07
CA PRO A 206 -26.35 12.48 -0.35
C PRO A 206 -25.22 12.80 -1.35
N PHE A 207 -24.35 13.76 -1.01
CA PHE A 207 -23.17 14.08 -1.81
C PHE A 207 -22.14 12.95 -1.82
N ASP A 208 -21.79 12.40 -0.65
CA ASP A 208 -20.84 11.28 -0.55
C ASP A 208 -21.40 10.02 -1.25
N ALA A 209 -22.72 9.82 -1.18
CA ALA A 209 -23.43 8.76 -1.90
C ALA A 209 -23.29 8.91 -3.43
N LEU A 210 -23.45 10.13 -3.95
CA LEU A 210 -23.24 10.44 -5.36
C LEU A 210 -21.78 10.16 -5.78
N GLU A 211 -20.80 10.60 -5.01
CA GLU A 211 -19.38 10.36 -5.32
C GLU A 211 -19.03 8.87 -5.28
N SER A 212 -19.52 8.13 -4.28
CA SER A 212 -19.32 6.68 -4.18
C SER A 212 -19.93 5.92 -5.37
N LEU A 213 -21.10 6.34 -5.86
CA LEU A 213 -21.73 5.75 -7.03
C LEU A 213 -20.99 6.14 -8.32
N THR A 214 -20.51 7.38 -8.41
CA THR A 214 -19.72 7.87 -9.55
C THR A 214 -18.44 7.05 -9.71
N ASN A 215 -17.74 6.77 -8.62
CA ASN A 215 -16.55 5.91 -8.65
C ASN A 215 -16.87 4.46 -9.03
N TYR A 216 -18.02 3.92 -8.60
CA TYR A 216 -18.47 2.59 -9.05
C TYR A 216 -18.70 2.54 -10.57
N ILE A 217 -19.46 3.52 -11.10
CA ILE A 217 -19.76 3.62 -12.54
C ILE A 217 -18.47 3.81 -13.36
N GLU A 218 -17.54 4.61 -12.84
CA GLU A 218 -16.23 4.80 -13.46
C GLU A 218 -15.44 3.48 -13.53
N LEU A 219 -15.41 2.71 -12.45
CA LEU A 219 -14.72 1.40 -12.41
C LEU A 219 -15.38 0.34 -13.28
N GLU A 220 -16.71 0.30 -13.33
CA GLU A 220 -17.46 -0.58 -14.23
C GLU A 220 -17.12 -0.28 -15.70
N PHE A 221 -17.16 1.00 -16.08
CA PHE A 221 -16.76 1.43 -17.42
C PHE A 221 -15.31 1.08 -17.75
N VAL A 222 -14.39 1.30 -16.80
CA VAL A 222 -12.97 0.98 -16.98
C VAL A 222 -12.76 -0.53 -17.22
N ARG A 223 -13.52 -1.39 -16.52
CA ARG A 223 -13.40 -2.84 -16.63
C ARG A 223 -13.85 -3.36 -18.00
N ASP A 224 -15.07 -3.00 -18.41
CA ASP A 224 -15.72 -3.63 -19.56
C ASP A 224 -15.78 -2.73 -20.81
N ASN A 225 -15.27 -1.49 -20.71
CA ASN A 225 -15.42 -0.42 -21.70
C ASN A 225 -16.90 -0.17 -22.10
N LYS A 226 -17.82 -0.59 -21.23
CA LYS A 226 -19.27 -0.53 -21.38
C LYS A 226 -19.88 -0.40 -20.00
N LEU A 227 -21.05 0.22 -19.94
CA LEU A 227 -21.90 0.24 -18.75
C LEU A 227 -23.03 -0.77 -18.93
N SER A 228 -23.43 -1.44 -17.86
CA SER A 228 -24.71 -2.14 -17.79
C SER A 228 -25.88 -1.18 -18.01
N ASP A 229 -27.00 -1.69 -18.49
CA ASP A 229 -28.17 -0.85 -18.77
C ASP A 229 -28.71 -0.19 -17.50
N GLU A 230 -28.60 -0.86 -16.36
CA GLU A 230 -28.94 -0.29 -15.06
C GLU A 230 -28.00 0.87 -14.70
N SER A 231 -26.67 0.68 -14.79
CA SER A 231 -25.71 1.76 -14.52
C SER A 231 -25.85 2.93 -15.48
N LYS A 232 -26.15 2.69 -16.76
CA LYS A 232 -26.50 3.76 -17.72
C LYS A 232 -27.74 4.53 -17.27
N MET A 233 -28.81 3.84 -16.89
CA MET A 233 -30.05 4.49 -16.43
C MET A 233 -29.84 5.31 -15.16
N LEU A 234 -29.06 4.80 -14.20
CA LEU A 234 -28.70 5.54 -12.99
C LEU A 234 -27.84 6.77 -13.32
N ALA A 235 -26.82 6.60 -14.17
CA ALA A 235 -25.93 7.68 -14.62
C ALA A 235 -26.70 8.77 -15.38
N LEU A 236 -27.60 8.40 -16.29
CA LEU A 236 -28.45 9.31 -17.04
C LEU A 236 -29.35 10.12 -16.10
N ARG A 237 -30.04 9.45 -15.16
CA ARG A 237 -30.95 10.12 -14.22
C ARG A 237 -30.22 11.11 -13.31
N LEU A 238 -29.06 10.72 -12.79
CA LEU A 238 -28.26 11.58 -11.91
C LEU A 238 -27.54 12.69 -12.68
N SER A 239 -27.04 12.43 -13.89
CA SER A 239 -26.41 13.46 -14.72
C SER A 239 -27.39 14.56 -15.13
N HIS A 240 -28.66 14.23 -15.38
CA HIS A 240 -29.71 15.23 -15.59
C HIS A 240 -30.03 16.04 -14.33
N ALA A 241 -30.08 15.40 -13.16
CA ALA A 241 -30.35 16.09 -11.89
C ALA A 241 -29.17 16.96 -11.44
N PHE A 242 -27.94 16.54 -11.78
CA PHE A 242 -26.68 17.17 -11.37
C PHE A 242 -25.77 17.35 -12.58
N PRO A 243 -26.11 18.25 -13.52
CA PRO A 243 -25.30 18.50 -14.72
C PRO A 243 -23.90 19.02 -14.38
N SER A 244 -23.75 19.50 -13.13
CA SER A 244 -22.50 19.99 -12.57
C SER A 244 -21.61 18.98 -11.88
N SER A 245 -22.06 17.72 -11.80
CA SER A 245 -21.31 16.66 -11.17
C SER A 245 -20.26 16.06 -12.10
N ARG A 246 -19.22 15.47 -11.50
CA ARG A 246 -18.26 14.61 -12.21
C ARG A 246 -18.94 13.45 -12.94
N LEU A 247 -20.03 12.92 -12.40
CA LEU A 247 -20.80 11.85 -13.04
C LEU A 247 -21.37 12.29 -14.38
N ALA A 248 -21.91 13.51 -14.46
CA ALA A 248 -22.44 14.04 -15.72
C ALA A 248 -21.35 14.17 -16.79
N GLU A 249 -20.16 14.60 -16.40
CA GLU A 249 -19.01 14.68 -17.31
C GLU A 249 -18.51 13.31 -17.76
N LEU A 250 -18.39 12.36 -16.82
CA LEU A 250 -18.01 10.98 -17.12
C LEU A 250 -19.02 10.35 -18.08
N PHE A 251 -20.31 10.51 -17.80
CA PHE A 251 -21.37 9.95 -18.64
C PHE A 251 -21.37 10.59 -20.04
N SER A 252 -21.19 11.91 -20.12
CA SER A 252 -21.04 12.61 -21.42
C SER A 252 -19.84 12.11 -22.22
N TYR A 253 -18.71 11.82 -21.55
CA TYR A 253 -17.53 11.23 -22.18
C TYR A 253 -17.82 9.81 -22.71
N ILE A 254 -18.49 8.97 -21.91
CA ILE A 254 -18.86 7.60 -22.30
C ILE A 254 -19.79 7.61 -23.52
N GLU A 255 -20.83 8.46 -23.51
CA GLU A 255 -21.79 8.60 -24.62
C GLU A 255 -21.12 9.07 -25.90
N ARG A 256 -20.27 10.13 -25.83
CA ARG A 256 -19.52 10.61 -27.00
C ARG A 256 -18.63 9.53 -27.59
N ARG A 257 -17.92 8.78 -26.73
CA ARG A 257 -17.04 7.70 -27.16
C ARG A 257 -17.79 6.56 -27.84
N ASN A 258 -18.98 6.21 -27.33
CA ASN A 258 -19.81 5.17 -27.95
C ASN A 258 -20.39 5.62 -29.30
N ASN A 259 -20.57 6.93 -29.50
CA ASN A 259 -21.14 7.51 -30.73
C ASN A 259 -20.09 7.85 -31.79
N THR A 260 -18.79 7.90 -31.47
CA THR A 260 -17.67 8.06 -32.43
C THR A 260 -17.36 6.77 -33.21
N THR A 261 -18.39 6.10 -33.73
CA THR A 261 -18.27 4.88 -34.55
C THR A 261 -17.76 5.13 -35.97
N ASP A 262 -17.73 6.39 -36.42
CA ASP A 262 -17.08 6.76 -37.68
C ASP A 262 -15.67 7.24 -37.36
N GLY A 263 -14.65 6.53 -37.85
CA GLY A 263 -13.22 6.69 -37.54
C GLY A 263 -12.56 8.04 -37.89
N GLY A 264 -13.28 9.15 -37.76
CA GLY A 264 -12.72 10.49 -37.74
C GLY A 264 -12.10 10.79 -36.38
N GLU A 265 -10.89 11.36 -36.39
CA GLU A 265 -10.34 12.06 -35.23
C GLU A 265 -11.39 13.07 -34.75
N SER A 266 -11.99 12.85 -33.57
CA SER A 266 -12.78 13.88 -32.90
C SER A 266 -11.84 15.05 -32.63
N THR A 267 -11.89 16.06 -33.49
CA THR A 267 -11.14 17.31 -33.37
C THR A 267 -11.75 18.23 -32.31
N GLU A 268 -12.98 17.96 -31.88
CA GLU A 268 -13.55 18.63 -30.72
C GLU A 268 -12.93 18.07 -29.44
N PRO A 269 -12.31 18.92 -28.60
CA PRO A 269 -11.78 18.47 -27.33
C PRO A 269 -12.91 17.85 -26.51
N TYR A 270 -12.68 16.64 -26.00
CA TYR A 270 -13.50 16.10 -24.92
C TYR A 270 -13.47 17.17 -23.84
N GLY A 271 -14.61 17.79 -23.52
CA GLY A 271 -14.64 19.04 -22.75
C GLY A 271 -13.64 18.95 -21.60
N GLN A 272 -12.62 19.82 -21.61
CA GLN A 272 -11.57 19.86 -20.59
C GLN A 272 -12.32 19.87 -19.26
N GLY A 273 -12.38 18.72 -18.56
CA GLY A 273 -13.21 18.56 -17.36
C GLY A 273 -12.99 19.78 -16.46
N ARG A 274 -14.01 20.31 -15.79
CA ARG A 274 -14.06 21.66 -15.16
C ARG A 274 -12.76 22.13 -14.50
N LEU A 275 -11.80 22.52 -15.31
CA LEU A 275 -10.48 22.92 -14.91
C LEU A 275 -10.37 24.38 -15.30
N PRO A 276 -9.78 25.22 -14.44
CA PRO A 276 -9.49 26.59 -14.81
C PRO A 276 -8.69 26.60 -16.13
N PRO A 277 -8.96 27.53 -17.07
CA PRO A 277 -8.30 27.52 -18.39
C PRO A 277 -6.76 27.51 -18.32
N ALA A 278 -6.18 28.17 -17.31
CA ALA A 278 -4.75 28.14 -17.05
C ALA A 278 -4.26 26.73 -16.69
N VAL A 279 -5.00 26.01 -15.85
CA VAL A 279 -4.70 24.63 -15.42
C VAL A 279 -4.83 23.66 -16.59
N ALA A 280 -5.90 23.79 -17.38
CA ALA A 280 -6.09 22.97 -18.57
C ALA A 280 -4.94 23.17 -19.58
N LYS A 281 -4.47 24.40 -19.76
CA LYS A 281 -3.28 24.70 -20.57
C LYS A 281 -2.01 24.06 -20.01
N THR A 282 -1.80 24.10 -18.69
CA THR A 282 -0.66 23.45 -18.04
C THR A 282 -0.71 21.94 -18.22
N ILE A 283 -1.88 21.30 -18.08
CA ILE A 283 -2.05 19.87 -18.33
C ILE A 283 -1.80 19.54 -19.79
N ALA A 284 -2.32 20.32 -20.73
CA ALA A 284 -2.07 20.12 -22.16
C ALA A 284 -0.57 20.18 -22.48
N ALA A 285 0.16 21.16 -21.92
CA ALA A 285 1.61 21.23 -22.02
C ALA A 285 2.29 20.03 -21.31
N PHE A 286 1.75 19.58 -20.17
CA PHE A 286 2.23 18.41 -19.42
C PHE A 286 2.06 17.09 -20.18
N VAL A 287 1.09 16.97 -21.09
CA VAL A 287 0.92 15.74 -21.87
C VAL A 287 1.49 15.86 -23.28
N ASP A 288 2.19 16.95 -23.60
CA ASP A 288 2.86 17.11 -24.89
C ASP A 288 4.30 16.60 -24.81
N SER A 289 4.59 15.50 -25.51
CA SER A 289 5.91 14.86 -25.53
C SER A 289 7.05 15.76 -26.02
N GLU A 290 6.76 16.81 -26.79
CA GLU A 290 7.76 17.72 -27.36
C GLU A 290 7.84 19.06 -26.59
N ALA A 291 7.00 19.27 -25.57
CA ALA A 291 6.98 20.50 -24.81
C ALA A 291 8.25 20.70 -23.96
N SER A 292 8.75 21.94 -23.99
CA SER A 292 9.81 22.40 -23.10
C SER A 292 9.26 22.63 -21.68
N ALA A 293 10.15 22.59 -20.68
CA ALA A 293 9.77 22.86 -19.30
C ALA A 293 9.13 24.26 -19.18
N PRO A 294 7.97 24.39 -18.52
CA PRO A 294 7.37 25.69 -18.27
C PRO A 294 8.25 26.48 -17.30
N ASP A 295 8.19 27.80 -17.40
CA ASP A 295 8.84 28.70 -16.44
C ASP A 295 8.27 28.45 -15.03
N PRO A 296 9.09 28.13 -14.01
CA PRO A 296 8.63 27.91 -12.65
C PRO A 296 7.81 29.07 -12.06
N GLU A 297 8.07 30.31 -12.49
CA GLU A 297 7.33 31.50 -12.07
C GLU A 297 5.93 31.57 -12.69
N SER A 298 5.72 30.90 -13.83
CA SER A 298 4.42 30.80 -14.50
C SER A 298 3.49 29.74 -13.90
N LEU A 299 4.02 28.89 -13.00
CA LEU A 299 3.27 27.79 -12.39
C LEU A 299 2.48 28.27 -11.16
N PRO A 300 1.21 27.83 -10.98
CA PRO A 300 0.33 28.37 -9.95
C PRO A 300 0.84 28.16 -8.52
N ASN A 301 1.21 26.94 -8.15
CA ASN A 301 1.55 26.53 -6.79
C ASN A 301 2.79 25.63 -6.75
N ASP A 302 3.20 25.24 -5.54
CA ASP A 302 4.36 24.38 -5.32
C ASP A 302 4.12 22.95 -5.84
N GLU A 303 2.89 22.45 -5.82
CA GLU A 303 2.53 21.15 -6.39
C GLU A 303 2.76 21.12 -7.92
N TRP A 304 2.38 22.18 -8.64
CA TRP A 304 2.66 22.30 -10.07
C TRP A 304 4.15 22.37 -10.34
N ARG A 305 4.91 23.12 -9.52
CA ARG A 305 6.36 23.22 -9.64
C ARG A 305 7.03 21.87 -9.41
N ALA A 306 6.67 21.16 -8.35
CA ALA A 306 7.19 19.85 -8.03
C ALA A 306 6.86 18.84 -9.13
N ILE A 307 5.60 18.71 -9.56
CA ILE A 307 5.25 17.73 -10.61
C ILE A 307 5.91 18.05 -11.96
N CYS A 308 6.10 19.33 -12.28
CA CYS A 308 6.86 19.74 -13.46
C CYS A 308 8.35 19.39 -13.32
N ARG A 309 9.00 19.66 -12.19
CA ARG A 309 10.38 19.20 -11.95
C ARG A 309 10.50 17.68 -12.10
N MET A 310 9.55 16.92 -11.54
CA MET A 310 9.50 15.47 -11.70
C MET A 310 9.38 15.06 -13.18
N ARG A 311 8.51 15.70 -13.97
CA ARG A 311 8.35 15.38 -15.40
C ARG A 311 9.61 15.68 -16.19
N TRP A 312 10.20 16.85 -15.98
CA TRP A 312 11.34 17.34 -16.76
C TRP A 312 12.72 16.95 -16.22
N SER A 313 12.77 16.21 -15.11
CA SER A 313 13.98 15.50 -14.66
C SER A 313 14.01 14.07 -15.20
N ARG A 314 15.21 13.55 -15.47
CA ARG A 314 15.38 12.12 -15.83
C ARG A 314 15.09 11.23 -14.62
N TYR A 315 15.50 11.67 -13.44
CA TYR A 315 15.34 11.02 -12.14
C TYR A 315 14.87 12.07 -11.13
N PRO A 316 13.58 12.06 -10.75
CA PRO A 316 13.02 13.03 -9.80
C PRO A 316 13.61 12.89 -8.40
N ASP A 317 13.66 14.00 -7.68
CA ASP A 317 14.09 14.02 -6.29
C ASP A 317 12.99 13.48 -5.36
N GLU A 318 13.40 12.77 -4.30
CA GLU A 318 12.50 12.19 -3.28
C GLU A 318 11.55 13.22 -2.64
N PRO A 319 11.98 14.45 -2.27
CA PRO A 319 11.08 15.44 -1.66
C PRO A 319 9.94 15.87 -2.58
N ASP A 320 10.18 15.99 -3.89
CA ASP A 320 9.14 16.34 -4.85
C ASP A 320 8.12 15.20 -4.97
N PHE A 321 8.60 13.96 -5.01
CA PHE A 321 7.74 12.78 -5.03
C PHE A 321 6.89 12.66 -3.77
N ASP A 322 7.47 12.84 -2.60
CA ASP A 322 6.76 12.76 -1.31
C ASP A 322 5.73 13.88 -1.18
N HIS A 323 6.07 15.10 -1.60
CA HIS A 323 5.16 16.23 -1.60
C HIS A 323 3.93 15.97 -2.49
N ILE A 324 4.13 15.52 -3.73
CA ILE A 324 3.04 15.22 -4.67
C ILE A 324 2.23 14.01 -4.22
N THR A 325 2.88 12.96 -3.72
CA THR A 325 2.20 11.76 -3.24
C THR A 325 1.37 12.06 -2.00
N GLY A 326 1.89 12.87 -1.07
CA GLY A 326 1.15 13.38 0.08
C GLY A 326 -0.08 14.16 -0.34
N ALA A 327 0.07 15.17 -1.21
CA ALA A 327 -1.05 15.95 -1.74
C ALA A 327 -2.10 15.07 -2.45
N THR A 328 -1.65 14.13 -3.28
CA THR A 328 -2.52 13.19 -4.00
C THR A 328 -3.35 12.34 -3.04
N ARG A 329 -2.74 11.80 -1.98
CA ARG A 329 -3.42 10.95 -0.99
C ARG A 329 -4.40 11.77 -0.15
N SER A 330 -3.98 12.95 0.32
CA SER A 330 -4.81 13.81 1.17
C SER A 330 -6.02 14.39 0.45
N TYR A 331 -5.99 14.53 -0.88
CA TYR A 331 -7.07 15.13 -1.67
C TYR A 331 -7.65 14.18 -2.75
N ASN A 332 -7.45 12.86 -2.62
CA ASN A 332 -7.88 11.86 -3.62
C ASN A 332 -9.40 11.89 -3.96
N PHE A 333 -10.21 12.44 -3.06
CA PHE A 333 -11.66 12.54 -3.17
C PHE A 333 -12.11 13.79 -3.94
N MET A 334 -11.18 14.65 -4.37
CA MET A 334 -11.41 15.87 -5.15
C MET A 334 -10.73 15.81 -6.52
N GLU A 335 -11.15 16.68 -7.44
CA GLU A 335 -10.51 16.80 -8.75
C GLU A 335 -9.04 17.21 -8.65
N PHE A 336 -8.66 18.05 -7.68
CA PHE A 336 -7.26 18.38 -7.41
C PHE A 336 -6.41 17.11 -7.20
N GLY A 337 -6.75 16.25 -6.22
CA GLY A 337 -5.95 15.05 -5.95
C GLY A 337 -6.04 14.01 -7.08
N ARG A 338 -7.20 13.89 -7.76
CA ARG A 338 -7.35 13.01 -8.93
C ARG A 338 -6.50 13.45 -10.11
N ALA A 339 -6.33 14.75 -10.33
CA ALA A 339 -5.47 15.30 -11.36
C ALA A 339 -4.02 14.93 -11.13
N PHE A 340 -3.49 15.21 -9.93
CA PHE A 340 -2.12 14.85 -9.57
C PHE A 340 -1.90 13.33 -9.54
N ALA A 341 -2.89 12.53 -9.10
CA ALA A 341 -2.84 11.07 -9.22
C ALA A 341 -2.63 10.63 -10.68
N ALA A 342 -3.45 11.15 -11.59
CA ALA A 342 -3.40 10.78 -13.01
C ALA A 342 -2.08 11.20 -13.67
N LEU A 343 -1.57 12.39 -13.34
CA LEU A 343 -0.26 12.86 -13.81
C LEU A 343 0.89 12.02 -13.24
N ASN A 344 0.84 11.68 -11.95
CA ASN A 344 1.86 10.84 -11.31
C ASN A 344 1.88 9.41 -11.89
N THR A 345 0.69 8.83 -12.11
CA THR A 345 0.52 7.55 -12.80
C THR A 345 1.07 7.60 -14.22
N SER A 346 0.82 8.69 -14.97
CA SER A 346 1.34 8.84 -16.34
C SER A 346 2.88 8.80 -16.41
N MET A 347 3.57 9.29 -15.38
CA MET A 347 5.04 9.34 -15.32
C MET A 347 5.70 8.05 -14.81
N TYR A 348 4.94 6.99 -14.54
CA TYR A 348 5.43 5.76 -13.89
C TYR A 348 6.03 6.01 -12.50
N MET A 349 5.48 6.98 -11.76
CA MET A 349 5.96 7.32 -10.41
C MET A 349 5.18 6.60 -9.30
N VAL A 350 4.14 5.86 -9.64
CA VAL A 350 3.43 4.96 -8.71
C VAL A 350 3.72 3.52 -9.07
N SER A 351 3.82 2.66 -8.06
CA SER A 351 3.94 1.21 -8.29
C SER A 351 2.78 0.74 -9.17
N ARG A 352 3.05 -0.21 -10.06
CA ARG A 352 2.02 -0.87 -10.89
C ARG A 352 1.08 -1.66 -9.98
N GLN A 353 0.01 -1.03 -9.48
CA GLN A 353 -0.88 -1.63 -8.47
C GLN A 353 -1.92 -2.59 -9.07
N SER A 354 -2.66 -2.12 -10.06
CA SER A 354 -3.71 -2.88 -10.75
C SER A 354 -3.98 -2.26 -12.12
N ALA A 355 -4.16 -3.12 -13.12
CA ALA A 355 -4.52 -2.72 -14.47
C ALA A 355 -5.76 -1.81 -14.53
N LEU A 356 -6.72 -2.04 -13.64
CA LEU A 356 -7.95 -1.26 -13.57
C LEU A 356 -7.68 0.17 -13.09
N PHE A 357 -6.89 0.36 -12.03
CA PHE A 357 -6.61 1.70 -11.51
C PHE A 357 -5.77 2.53 -12.49
N GLU A 358 -4.77 1.92 -13.11
CA GLU A 358 -3.96 2.56 -14.16
C GLU A 358 -4.83 3.03 -15.33
N LYS A 359 -5.73 2.16 -15.82
CA LYS A 359 -6.65 2.50 -16.91
C LYS A 359 -7.63 3.60 -16.52
N ARG A 360 -8.08 3.62 -15.27
CA ARG A 360 -8.96 4.68 -14.75
C ARG A 360 -8.24 6.03 -14.73
N ASP A 361 -7.04 6.10 -14.16
CA ASP A 361 -6.26 7.33 -14.09
C ASP A 361 -5.89 7.84 -15.49
N LEU A 362 -5.61 6.93 -16.43
CA LEU A 362 -5.43 7.27 -17.83
C LEU A 362 -6.69 7.88 -18.47
N ILE A 363 -7.88 7.31 -18.21
CA ILE A 363 -9.15 7.87 -18.70
C ILE A 363 -9.40 9.26 -18.10
N ARG A 364 -9.09 9.46 -16.81
CA ARG A 364 -9.15 10.77 -16.16
C ARG A 364 -8.21 11.76 -16.84
N LEU A 365 -6.94 11.38 -17.07
CA LEU A 365 -5.96 12.21 -17.75
C LEU A 365 -6.43 12.62 -19.15
N HIS A 366 -6.95 11.66 -19.92
CA HIS A 366 -7.51 11.92 -21.24
C HIS A 366 -8.67 12.92 -21.18
N ARG A 367 -9.58 12.78 -20.21
CA ARG A 367 -10.70 13.72 -20.01
C ARG A 367 -10.23 15.12 -19.62
N MET A 368 -9.22 15.22 -18.75
CA MET A 368 -8.67 16.50 -18.30
C MET A 368 -7.88 17.23 -19.39
N ALA A 369 -7.04 16.50 -20.14
CA ALA A 369 -6.30 17.05 -21.26
C ALA A 369 -7.23 17.47 -22.42
N GLY A 370 -8.37 16.79 -22.55
CA GLY A 370 -9.33 16.99 -23.64
C GLY A 370 -8.82 16.52 -25.02
N THR A 371 -7.59 16.02 -25.08
CA THR A 371 -6.92 15.57 -26.30
C THR A 371 -6.15 14.28 -26.02
N THR A 372 -5.89 13.52 -27.07
CA THR A 372 -5.06 12.32 -26.99
C THR A 372 -3.68 12.60 -27.59
N THR A 373 -2.63 12.39 -26.82
CA THR A 373 -1.24 12.66 -27.24
C THR A 373 -0.40 11.37 -27.21
N PRO A 374 0.75 11.32 -27.91
CA PRO A 374 1.70 10.20 -27.80
C PRO A 374 2.13 9.91 -26.36
N TYR A 375 2.21 10.94 -25.52
CA TYR A 375 2.49 10.82 -24.10
C TYR A 375 1.42 9.99 -23.37
N ILE A 376 0.13 10.33 -23.58
CA ILE A 376 -1.01 9.60 -22.99
C ILE A 376 -1.02 8.15 -23.48
N TRP A 377 -0.77 7.90 -24.77
CA TRP A 377 -0.71 6.54 -25.29
C TRP A 377 0.46 5.71 -24.72
N ALA A 378 1.58 6.36 -24.40
CA ALA A 378 2.74 5.69 -23.82
C ALA A 378 2.73 5.63 -22.29
N SER A 379 1.70 6.17 -21.63
CA SER A 379 1.47 6.01 -20.20
C SER A 379 1.03 4.57 -19.86
N PRO A 380 1.00 4.17 -18.56
CA PRO A 380 0.45 2.88 -18.16
C PRO A 380 -0.93 2.62 -18.76
N ARG A 381 -1.12 1.43 -19.36
CA ARG A 381 -2.34 1.01 -20.09
C ARG A 381 -2.73 1.87 -21.31
N GLY A 382 -1.91 2.84 -21.72
CA GLY A 382 -2.18 3.73 -22.86
C GLY A 382 -2.42 3.01 -24.18
N GLN A 383 -1.62 2.01 -24.52
CA GLN A 383 -1.84 1.23 -25.74
C GLN A 383 -3.09 0.33 -25.70
N VAL A 384 -3.58 -0.04 -24.51
CA VAL A 384 -4.85 -0.77 -24.36
C VAL A 384 -6.00 0.18 -24.68
N LEU A 385 -5.98 1.38 -24.10
CA LEU A 385 -6.96 2.42 -24.40
C LEU A 385 -6.95 2.79 -25.89
N MET A 386 -5.78 2.96 -26.50
CA MET A 386 -5.64 3.24 -27.93
C MET A 386 -6.31 2.17 -28.80
N ARG A 387 -6.07 0.89 -28.49
CA ARG A 387 -6.69 -0.24 -29.20
C ARG A 387 -8.22 -0.24 -29.01
N GLU A 388 -8.68 0.00 -27.79
CA GLU A 388 -10.11 0.08 -27.48
C GLU A 388 -10.82 1.26 -28.14
N GLN A 389 -10.12 2.37 -28.38
CA GLN A 389 -10.65 3.52 -29.10
C GLN A 389 -10.67 3.29 -30.62
N MET A 390 -9.67 2.58 -31.15
CA MET A 390 -9.49 2.36 -32.59
C MET A 390 -10.13 1.06 -33.10
N GLN A 391 -11.03 0.43 -32.33
CA GLN A 391 -11.63 -0.89 -32.62
C GLN A 391 -12.34 -1.01 -33.98
N ALA A 392 -12.52 0.08 -34.72
CA ALA A 392 -13.17 0.09 -36.04
C ALA A 392 -12.21 -0.03 -37.24
N ASP A 393 -10.90 0.23 -37.12
CA ASP A 393 -9.98 0.21 -38.27
C ASP A 393 -8.51 -0.14 -37.90
N PRO A 394 -8.01 -1.32 -38.32
CA PRO A 394 -6.61 -1.72 -38.15
C PRO A 394 -5.59 -0.77 -38.80
N ILE A 395 -5.97 -0.06 -39.87
CA ILE A 395 -5.07 0.88 -40.58
C ILE A 395 -4.87 2.14 -39.74
N SER A 396 -5.94 2.68 -39.18
CA SER A 396 -5.90 3.81 -38.23
C SER A 396 -5.05 3.49 -36.99
N TRP A 397 -5.17 2.27 -36.45
CA TRP A 397 -4.32 1.82 -35.35
C TRP A 397 -2.84 1.79 -35.72
N LEU A 398 -2.49 1.24 -36.89
CA LEU A 398 -1.10 1.19 -37.36
C LEU A 398 -0.54 2.59 -37.61
N GLY A 399 -1.35 3.50 -38.17
CA GLY A 399 -0.97 4.89 -38.40
C GLY A 399 -0.66 5.64 -37.10
N ALA A 400 -1.51 5.49 -36.08
CA ALA A 400 -1.28 6.05 -34.76
C ALA A 400 -0.06 5.45 -34.05
N ASP A 401 0.12 4.13 -34.15
CA ASP A 401 1.27 3.41 -33.57
C ASP A 401 2.60 3.90 -34.16
N LEU A 402 2.65 4.05 -35.50
CA LEU A 402 3.81 4.58 -36.21
C LEU A 402 4.10 6.05 -35.86
N LYS A 403 3.06 6.89 -35.79
CA LYS A 403 3.20 8.32 -35.46
C LYS A 403 3.69 8.51 -34.02
N ALA A 404 3.10 7.78 -33.08
CA ALA A 404 3.52 7.77 -31.68
C ALA A 404 4.95 7.24 -31.54
N GLY A 405 5.26 6.12 -32.20
CA GLY A 405 6.59 5.54 -32.22
C GLY A 405 7.66 6.47 -32.79
N ALA A 406 7.34 7.27 -33.82
CA ALA A 406 8.25 8.25 -34.39
C ALA A 406 8.56 9.40 -33.42
N ILE A 407 7.55 9.91 -32.71
CA ILE A 407 7.69 10.99 -31.73
C ILE A 407 8.46 10.49 -30.51
N LEU A 408 8.06 9.35 -29.95
CA LEU A 408 8.69 8.74 -28.78
C LEU A 408 10.12 8.22 -29.08
N GLY A 409 10.38 7.81 -30.33
CA GLY A 409 11.71 7.39 -30.77
C GLY A 409 12.77 8.49 -30.58
N ARG A 410 12.38 9.76 -30.65
CA ARG A 410 13.25 10.91 -30.37
C ARG A 410 13.54 11.10 -28.87
N SER A 411 12.66 10.59 -28.01
CA SER A 411 12.75 10.74 -26.55
C SER A 411 13.61 9.69 -25.86
N LYS A 412 14.13 8.67 -26.57
CA LYS A 412 14.93 7.58 -25.94
C LYS A 412 16.13 8.08 -25.13
N ASN A 413 16.77 9.16 -25.58
CA ASN A 413 17.91 9.78 -24.91
C ASN A 413 17.55 11.09 -24.21
N ALA A 414 16.26 11.32 -23.95
CA ALA A 414 15.82 12.57 -23.33
C ALA A 414 16.36 12.69 -21.90
N THR A 415 16.59 13.94 -21.49
CA THR A 415 16.97 14.31 -20.13
C THR A 415 15.76 14.45 -19.20
N ASN A 416 14.53 14.25 -19.72
CA ASN A 416 13.27 14.26 -18.99
C ASN A 416 12.62 12.87 -18.98
N ARG A 417 11.56 12.64 -18.18
CA ARG A 417 10.88 11.33 -18.10
C ARG A 417 10.17 10.86 -19.38
N SER A 418 10.23 11.60 -20.50
CA SER A 418 9.73 11.07 -21.77
C SER A 418 10.55 9.88 -22.27
N TRP A 419 11.78 9.68 -21.78
CA TRP A 419 12.57 8.47 -22.09
C TRP A 419 11.87 7.18 -21.63
N LEU A 420 11.18 7.22 -20.49
CA LEU A 420 10.42 6.09 -19.96
C LEU A 420 9.24 5.71 -20.85
N HIS A 421 8.53 6.72 -21.33
CA HIS A 421 7.43 6.53 -22.26
C HIS A 421 7.92 5.83 -23.53
N ALA A 422 9.08 6.23 -24.06
CA ALA A 422 9.70 5.59 -25.21
C ALA A 422 10.11 4.13 -24.93
N ALA A 423 10.70 3.86 -23.77
CA ALA A 423 11.10 2.51 -23.36
C ALA A 423 9.89 1.58 -23.17
N HIS A 424 8.86 2.04 -22.45
CA HIS A 424 7.63 1.28 -22.21
C HIS A 424 6.80 1.06 -23.47
N TRP A 425 6.78 2.03 -24.39
CA TRP A 425 6.15 1.86 -25.69
C TRP A 425 6.76 0.69 -26.46
N GLU A 426 8.09 0.60 -26.49
CA GLU A 426 8.81 -0.51 -27.13
C GLU A 426 8.59 -1.83 -26.39
N LEU A 427 8.68 -1.83 -25.05
CA LEU A 427 8.43 -3.03 -24.26
C LEU A 427 7.04 -3.61 -24.52
N GLN A 428 5.99 -2.79 -24.53
CA GLN A 428 4.63 -3.26 -24.79
C GLN A 428 4.46 -3.82 -26.20
N ARG A 429 5.12 -3.22 -27.20
CA ARG A 429 5.14 -3.76 -28.57
C ARG A 429 5.79 -5.14 -28.62
N ILE A 430 6.91 -5.31 -27.92
CA ILE A 430 7.62 -6.59 -27.82
C ILE A 430 6.76 -7.63 -27.07
N GLN A 431 6.14 -7.26 -25.95
CA GLN A 431 5.25 -8.12 -25.16
C GLN A 431 4.10 -8.68 -26.02
N ARG A 432 3.44 -7.83 -26.80
CA ARG A 432 2.34 -8.22 -27.70
C ARG A 432 2.78 -9.23 -28.76
N SER A 433 4.02 -9.08 -29.24
CA SER A 433 4.60 -9.98 -30.22
C SER A 433 5.18 -11.27 -29.61
N GLY A 434 5.16 -11.42 -28.28
CA GLY A 434 5.62 -12.63 -27.58
C GLY A 434 7.14 -12.84 -27.58
N HIS A 435 7.94 -11.83 -27.91
CA HIS A 435 9.40 -11.97 -28.04
C HIS A 435 10.14 -11.77 -26.70
N LEU A 436 10.07 -12.76 -25.81
CA LEU A 436 10.64 -12.69 -24.46
C LEU A 436 12.14 -12.33 -24.41
N ARG A 437 12.98 -12.91 -25.28
CA ARG A 437 14.43 -12.61 -25.29
C ARG A 437 14.72 -11.14 -25.58
N ARG A 438 14.06 -10.60 -26.62
CA ARG A 438 14.16 -9.19 -26.99
C ARG A 438 13.60 -8.29 -25.88
N TRP A 439 12.59 -8.75 -25.15
CA TRP A 439 12.06 -8.02 -24.01
C TRP A 439 13.09 -7.89 -22.89
N LEU A 440 13.76 -8.99 -22.53
CA LEU A 440 14.86 -8.98 -21.53
C LEU A 440 16.03 -8.10 -21.97
N GLU A 441 16.42 -8.15 -23.25
CA GLU A 441 17.44 -7.25 -23.82
C GLU A 441 17.05 -5.77 -23.72
N THR A 442 15.77 -5.47 -23.98
CA THR A 442 15.24 -4.10 -23.90
C THR A 442 15.25 -3.60 -22.46
N ILE A 443 14.95 -4.45 -21.48
CA ILE A 443 15.04 -4.07 -20.07
C ILE A 443 16.46 -3.68 -19.69
N ARG A 444 17.43 -4.55 -19.97
CA ARG A 444 18.83 -4.30 -19.60
C ARG A 444 19.38 -3.05 -20.27
N SER A 445 19.01 -2.79 -21.52
CA SER A 445 19.51 -1.63 -22.27
C SER A 445 18.81 -0.32 -21.94
N SER A 446 17.57 -0.36 -21.42
CA SER A 446 16.75 0.84 -21.22
C SER A 446 16.61 1.26 -19.75
N PHE A 447 16.73 0.32 -18.80
CA PHE A 447 16.45 0.59 -17.38
C PHE A 447 17.70 0.36 -16.53
N GLU A 448 18.14 1.40 -15.85
CA GLU A 448 19.24 1.37 -14.88
C GLU A 448 18.75 0.95 -13.49
N VAL A 449 19.57 0.23 -12.73
CA VAL A 449 19.30 -0.01 -11.31
C VAL A 449 19.64 1.24 -10.51
N ARG A 450 18.66 1.81 -9.80
CA ARG A 450 18.85 2.94 -8.89
C ARG A 450 18.05 2.76 -7.60
N PRO A 451 18.52 3.28 -6.46
CA PRO A 451 17.74 3.27 -5.22
C PRO A 451 16.47 4.13 -5.41
N GLN A 452 15.35 3.71 -4.81
CA GLN A 452 14.09 4.48 -4.76
C GLN A 452 13.44 4.81 -6.13
N TYR A 453 13.96 4.27 -7.22
CA TYR A 453 13.45 4.50 -8.58
C TYR A 453 12.51 3.37 -9.01
N LEU A 454 11.33 3.74 -9.50
CA LEU A 454 10.41 2.81 -10.16
C LEU A 454 10.65 2.81 -11.67
N THR A 455 11.02 1.64 -12.20
CA THR A 455 11.10 1.37 -13.64
C THR A 455 9.72 1.39 -14.27
N GLY A 456 8.67 1.04 -13.53
CA GLY A 456 7.29 0.99 -14.03
C GLY A 456 6.99 -0.23 -14.91
N ILE A 457 7.88 -1.23 -14.92
CA ILE A 457 7.72 -2.47 -15.68
C ILE A 457 6.49 -3.24 -15.17
N ASP A 458 5.73 -3.81 -16.11
CA ASP A 458 4.55 -4.63 -15.80
C ASP A 458 4.97 -6.05 -15.41
N TRP A 459 5.30 -6.27 -14.13
CA TRP A 459 5.75 -7.58 -13.65
C TRP A 459 4.67 -8.66 -13.71
N THR A 460 3.38 -8.30 -13.74
CA THR A 460 2.29 -9.28 -13.86
C THR A 460 2.36 -10.05 -15.18
N TRP A 461 2.89 -9.42 -16.25
CA TRP A 461 3.12 -10.12 -17.51
C TRP A 461 4.17 -11.23 -17.37
N ILE A 462 5.18 -11.03 -16.52
CA ILE A 462 6.17 -12.08 -16.22
C ILE A 462 5.55 -13.20 -15.42
N ASP A 463 4.64 -12.90 -14.50
CA ASP A 463 3.87 -13.91 -13.76
C ASP A 463 2.99 -14.76 -14.67
N GLU A 464 2.50 -14.20 -15.78
CA GLU A 464 1.77 -14.95 -16.82
C GLU A 464 2.72 -15.79 -17.70
N VAL A 465 3.90 -15.26 -18.04
CA VAL A 465 4.87 -15.91 -18.93
C VAL A 465 5.63 -17.05 -18.25
N LEU A 466 5.96 -16.92 -16.96
CA LEU A 466 6.75 -17.91 -16.21
C LEU A 466 6.13 -19.31 -16.19
N PRO A 467 4.82 -19.49 -15.91
CA PRO A 467 4.16 -20.80 -16.00
C PRO A 467 4.20 -21.39 -17.41
N ALA A 468 4.09 -20.55 -18.45
CA ALA A 468 4.02 -20.98 -19.84
C ALA A 468 5.39 -21.33 -20.44
N SER A 469 6.42 -20.53 -20.15
CA SER A 469 7.75 -20.64 -20.76
C SER A 469 8.79 -21.32 -19.86
N ARG A 470 8.45 -21.61 -18.60
CA ARG A 470 9.36 -22.05 -17.53
C ARG A 470 10.49 -21.04 -17.27
N ILE A 471 11.40 -21.36 -16.36
CA ILE A 471 12.52 -20.47 -15.97
C ILE A 471 13.68 -20.46 -16.97
N THR A 472 13.75 -21.44 -17.88
CA THR A 472 14.86 -21.64 -18.83
C THR A 472 15.24 -20.38 -19.64
N PRO A 473 14.30 -19.58 -20.19
CA PRO A 473 14.64 -18.36 -20.91
C PRO A 473 15.36 -17.30 -20.07
N PHE A 474 15.19 -17.35 -18.75
CA PHE A 474 15.85 -16.46 -17.79
C PHE A 474 17.20 -17.02 -17.33
N GLN A 475 17.44 -18.33 -17.46
CA GLN A 475 18.71 -18.98 -17.12
C GLN A 475 19.74 -18.86 -18.26
N ASP A 476 19.28 -19.00 -19.50
CA ASP A 476 20.15 -19.08 -20.68
C ASP A 476 20.76 -17.73 -21.11
N ASN A 477 20.40 -16.64 -20.42
CA ASN A 477 20.80 -15.27 -20.78
C ASN A 477 21.07 -14.42 -19.53
N THR A 478 22.16 -13.65 -19.53
CA THR A 478 22.51 -12.70 -18.46
C THR A 478 21.50 -11.56 -18.29
N ASN A 479 20.65 -11.31 -19.28
CA ASN A 479 19.54 -10.35 -19.17
C ASN A 479 18.39 -10.84 -18.26
N GLY A 480 18.22 -12.16 -18.11
CA GLY A 480 17.20 -12.75 -17.25
C GLY A 480 17.38 -12.39 -15.78
N PRO A 481 18.55 -12.67 -15.18
CA PRO A 481 18.83 -12.31 -13.79
C PRO A 481 18.77 -10.79 -13.56
N TYR A 482 19.16 -9.97 -14.53
CA TYR A 482 19.05 -8.52 -14.41
C TYR A 482 17.60 -8.05 -14.28
N ALA A 483 16.70 -8.56 -15.11
CA ALA A 483 15.28 -8.23 -15.03
C ALA A 483 14.63 -8.71 -13.72
N LEU A 484 15.00 -9.92 -13.26
CA LEU A 484 14.51 -10.45 -11.98
C LEU A 484 15.06 -9.68 -10.78
N LEU A 485 16.30 -9.18 -10.83
CA LEU A 485 16.83 -8.29 -9.80
C LEU A 485 16.04 -6.98 -9.69
N LEU A 486 15.72 -6.35 -10.83
CA LEU A 486 14.90 -5.13 -10.84
C LEU A 486 13.53 -5.40 -10.19
N ARG A 487 12.91 -6.54 -10.50
CA ARG A 487 11.67 -6.98 -9.86
C ARG A 487 11.82 -7.11 -8.35
N ASP A 488 12.83 -7.83 -7.88
CA ASP A 488 13.05 -8.07 -6.45
C ASP A 488 13.25 -6.76 -5.68
N ILE A 489 13.95 -5.78 -6.27
CA ILE A 489 14.17 -4.45 -5.68
C ILE A 489 12.86 -3.66 -5.60
N GLU A 490 12.04 -3.66 -6.65
CA GLU A 490 10.78 -2.90 -6.70
C GLU A 490 9.69 -3.50 -5.82
N GLU A 491 9.48 -4.81 -5.91
CA GLU A 491 8.45 -5.51 -5.14
C GLU A 491 8.86 -5.78 -3.69
N ARG A 492 10.11 -5.44 -3.32
CA ARG A 492 10.71 -5.71 -2.00
C ARG A 492 10.54 -7.17 -1.59
N GLN A 493 10.69 -8.10 -2.55
CA GLN A 493 10.49 -9.52 -2.29
C GLN A 493 11.53 -10.02 -1.28
N ARG A 494 11.06 -10.68 -0.21
CA ARG A 494 11.95 -11.34 0.77
C ARG A 494 12.49 -12.67 0.25
N ASP A 495 11.80 -13.31 -0.68
CA ASP A 495 12.17 -14.61 -1.25
C ASP A 495 12.59 -14.46 -2.73
N SER A 496 13.90 -14.42 -2.98
CA SER A 496 14.50 -14.33 -4.32
C SER A 496 14.67 -15.68 -5.01
N THR A 497 13.80 -16.67 -4.77
CA THR A 497 13.96 -18.03 -5.32
C THR A 497 14.05 -18.03 -6.86
N LEU A 498 13.23 -17.25 -7.56
CA LEU A 498 13.27 -17.17 -9.02
C LEU A 498 14.61 -16.62 -9.54
N LEU A 499 15.09 -15.53 -8.95
CA LEU A 499 16.39 -14.94 -9.27
C LEU A 499 17.53 -15.92 -8.96
N ARG A 500 17.47 -16.61 -7.82
CA ARG A 500 18.45 -17.63 -7.43
C ARG A 500 18.54 -18.75 -8.47
N THR A 501 17.39 -19.31 -8.88
CA THR A 501 17.34 -20.35 -9.92
C THR A 501 17.83 -19.85 -11.27
N ALA A 502 17.59 -18.58 -11.61
CA ALA A 502 18.07 -17.97 -12.86
C ALA A 502 19.59 -17.78 -12.88
N ILE A 503 20.19 -17.40 -11.74
CA ILE A 503 21.62 -17.07 -11.64
C ILE A 503 22.52 -18.27 -11.31
N GLU A 504 21.95 -19.34 -10.74
CA GLU A 504 22.67 -20.57 -10.35
C GLU A 504 23.60 -21.14 -11.44
N PRO A 505 23.21 -21.21 -12.73
CA PRO A 505 24.10 -21.69 -13.78
C PRO A 505 25.40 -20.87 -13.92
N GLN A 506 25.34 -19.56 -13.67
CA GLN A 506 26.51 -18.66 -13.75
C GLN A 506 27.48 -18.85 -12.59
N LYS A 507 27.01 -19.40 -11.46
CA LYS A 507 27.81 -19.67 -10.27
C LYS A 507 28.57 -21.00 -10.35
N ARG A 508 28.17 -21.94 -11.21
CA ARG A 508 28.70 -23.32 -11.19
C ARG A 508 30.23 -23.35 -11.29
N GLY A 509 30.86 -23.96 -10.29
CA GLY A 509 32.32 -24.13 -10.24
C GLY A 509 33.10 -22.90 -9.78
N LEU A 510 32.44 -21.80 -9.40
CA LEU A 510 33.08 -20.58 -8.91
C LEU A 510 33.05 -20.49 -7.37
N SER A 511 34.13 -19.97 -6.80
CA SER A 511 34.16 -19.48 -5.41
C SER A 511 33.34 -18.19 -5.25
N SER A 512 33.08 -17.79 -4.00
CA SER A 512 32.39 -16.53 -3.67
C SER A 512 33.05 -15.31 -4.34
N ALA A 513 34.36 -15.14 -4.17
CA ALA A 513 35.10 -14.04 -4.78
C ALA A 513 35.07 -14.06 -6.32
N GLU A 514 35.26 -15.24 -6.94
CA GLU A 514 35.19 -15.38 -8.40
C GLU A 514 33.80 -15.10 -8.94
N PHE A 515 32.75 -15.48 -8.20
CA PHE A 515 31.37 -15.20 -8.58
C PHE A 515 31.07 -13.70 -8.50
N VAL A 516 31.49 -13.00 -7.45
CA VAL A 516 31.36 -11.54 -7.35
C VAL A 516 32.10 -10.85 -8.50
N GLN A 517 33.32 -11.28 -8.82
CA GLN A 517 34.08 -10.76 -9.97
C GLN A 517 33.40 -11.04 -11.31
N SER A 518 32.74 -12.19 -11.46
CA SER A 518 31.91 -12.49 -12.64
C SER A 518 30.75 -11.50 -12.76
N LEU A 519 30.04 -11.22 -11.66
CA LEU A 519 28.95 -10.23 -11.64
C LEU A 519 29.46 -8.83 -12.00
N ILE A 520 30.62 -8.42 -11.47
CA ILE A 520 31.26 -7.13 -11.78
C ILE A 520 31.56 -7.04 -13.28
N ARG A 521 32.11 -8.09 -13.87
CA ARG A 521 32.45 -8.13 -15.30
C ARG A 521 31.21 -8.07 -16.19
N GLU A 522 30.16 -8.80 -15.83
CA GLU A 522 28.95 -8.90 -16.66
C GLU A 522 28.03 -7.69 -16.50
N TYR A 523 27.82 -7.21 -15.27
CA TYR A 523 26.82 -6.20 -14.94
C TYR A 523 27.39 -4.81 -14.63
N GLY A 524 28.72 -4.66 -14.56
CA GLY A 524 29.36 -3.39 -14.22
C GLY A 524 28.85 -2.86 -12.88
N GLN A 525 28.54 -1.57 -12.80
CA GLN A 525 28.08 -0.90 -11.58
C GLN A 525 26.79 -1.52 -11.02
N ALA A 526 25.93 -2.12 -11.85
CA ALA A 526 24.72 -2.79 -11.38
C ALA A 526 25.00 -4.06 -10.55
N SER A 527 26.22 -4.60 -10.59
CA SER A 527 26.65 -5.69 -9.70
C SER A 527 26.54 -5.32 -8.22
N ILE A 528 26.68 -4.04 -7.86
CA ILE A 528 26.47 -3.54 -6.50
C ILE A 528 25.07 -3.93 -6.00
N ALA A 529 24.06 -3.81 -6.86
CA ALA A 529 22.69 -4.16 -6.50
C ALA A 529 22.49 -5.67 -6.33
N PHE A 530 23.13 -6.49 -7.15
CA PHE A 530 23.15 -7.95 -6.93
C PHE A 530 23.77 -8.30 -5.57
N VAL A 531 24.89 -7.66 -5.21
CA VAL A 531 25.55 -7.91 -3.92
C VAL A 531 24.69 -7.43 -2.74
N ARG A 532 24.15 -6.21 -2.83
CA ARG A 532 23.40 -5.57 -1.76
C ARG A 532 22.05 -6.23 -1.51
N TYR A 533 21.24 -6.35 -2.55
CA TYR A 533 19.83 -6.75 -2.45
C TYR A 533 19.61 -8.26 -2.59
N PHE A 534 20.42 -8.96 -3.40
CA PHE A 534 20.24 -10.38 -3.67
C PHE A 534 21.18 -11.30 -2.87
N LEU A 535 22.48 -11.00 -2.80
CA LEU A 535 23.47 -11.84 -2.09
C LEU A 535 23.41 -11.65 -0.56
N THR A 536 22.25 -11.93 0.02
CA THR A 536 22.08 -12.12 1.46
C THR A 536 22.88 -13.32 1.92
N ALA A 537 23.21 -13.40 3.22
CA ALA A 537 23.93 -14.54 3.77
C ALA A 537 23.19 -15.87 3.49
N GLU A 538 21.86 -15.85 3.52
CA GLU A 538 21.02 -16.98 3.13
C GLU A 538 21.21 -17.37 1.66
N ASN A 539 21.11 -16.43 0.72
CA ASN A 539 21.30 -16.74 -0.70
C ASN A 539 22.74 -17.16 -1.03
N ILE A 540 23.75 -16.63 -0.34
CA ILE A 540 25.15 -17.09 -0.45
C ILE A 540 25.24 -18.58 -0.05
N MET A 541 24.59 -18.99 1.04
CA MET A 541 24.54 -20.39 1.46
C MET A 541 23.76 -21.26 0.49
N LEU A 542 22.58 -20.83 0.06
CA LEU A 542 21.71 -21.61 -0.82
C LEU A 542 22.29 -21.76 -2.23
N LEU A 543 23.08 -20.80 -2.69
CA LEU A 543 23.89 -20.95 -3.89
C LEU A 543 25.10 -21.87 -3.67
N GLY A 544 25.45 -22.22 -2.42
CA GLY A 544 26.64 -23.00 -2.08
C GLY A 544 27.95 -22.24 -2.28
N LEU A 545 27.92 -20.91 -2.13
CA LEU A 545 29.13 -20.06 -2.20
C LEU A 545 29.90 -20.06 -0.87
N ALA A 546 29.23 -20.39 0.23
CA ALA A 546 29.82 -20.56 1.55
C ALA A 546 29.32 -21.86 2.22
N PRO A 547 30.15 -22.53 3.04
CA PRO A 547 29.80 -23.80 3.67
C PRO A 547 28.87 -23.65 4.89
N ASN A 548 28.78 -22.47 5.49
CA ASN A 548 27.97 -22.19 6.68
C ASN A 548 27.65 -20.69 6.81
N MET A 549 26.79 -20.35 7.77
CA MET A 549 26.29 -18.97 7.97
C MET A 549 27.40 -17.97 8.36
N THR A 550 28.36 -18.38 9.18
CA THR A 550 29.49 -17.52 9.59
C THR A 550 30.37 -17.14 8.40
N ALA A 551 30.67 -18.12 7.54
CA ALA A 551 31.38 -17.87 6.29
C ALA A 551 30.53 -16.99 5.36
N ALA A 552 29.22 -17.25 5.23
CA ALA A 552 28.34 -16.46 4.37
C ALA A 552 28.23 -14.98 4.77
N LEU A 553 28.16 -14.70 6.08
CA LEU A 553 28.17 -13.32 6.60
C LEU A 553 29.50 -12.61 6.30
N SER A 554 30.63 -13.32 6.45
CA SER A 554 31.96 -12.77 6.15
C SER A 554 32.13 -12.53 4.65
N GLU A 555 31.68 -13.46 3.82
CA GLU A 555 31.68 -13.35 2.35
C GLU A 555 30.81 -12.18 1.86
N ARG A 556 29.66 -11.92 2.51
CA ARG A 556 28.83 -10.75 2.19
C ARG A 556 29.57 -9.43 2.43
N ILE A 557 30.30 -9.31 3.54
CA ILE A 557 31.11 -8.11 3.83
C ILE A 557 32.19 -7.93 2.75
N SER A 558 32.94 -9.00 2.47
CA SER A 558 33.99 -9.01 1.44
C SER A 558 33.45 -8.64 0.05
N ALA A 559 32.26 -9.14 -0.31
CA ALA A 559 31.59 -8.80 -1.56
C ALA A 559 31.24 -7.31 -1.65
N LEU A 560 30.69 -6.73 -0.58
CA LEU A 560 30.37 -5.30 -0.52
C LEU A 560 31.62 -4.42 -0.60
N GLU A 561 32.70 -4.79 0.09
CA GLU A 561 33.99 -4.09 0.05
C GLU A 561 34.65 -4.18 -1.33
N THR A 562 34.55 -5.33 -1.99
CA THR A 562 35.03 -5.53 -3.36
C THR A 562 34.29 -4.62 -4.34
N CYS A 563 32.96 -4.52 -4.20
CA CYS A 563 32.15 -3.61 -5.00
C CYS A 563 32.50 -2.13 -4.74
N ALA A 564 32.64 -1.73 -3.47
CA ALA A 564 33.04 -0.37 -3.10
C ALA A 564 34.42 -0.01 -3.66
N SER A 565 35.37 -0.96 -3.64
CA SER A 565 36.72 -0.77 -4.20
C SER A 565 36.73 -0.69 -5.72
N SER A 566 35.74 -1.30 -6.41
CA SER A 566 35.69 -1.38 -7.86
C SER A 566 34.97 -0.20 -8.53
N PHE A 567 34.03 0.43 -7.83
CA PHE A 567 33.14 1.47 -8.39
C PHE A 567 33.08 2.77 -7.57
N ASP A 568 33.87 2.88 -6.49
CA ASP A 568 33.78 3.91 -5.46
C ASP A 568 32.39 3.97 -4.78
N PHE A 569 32.25 4.84 -3.77
CA PHE A 569 30.96 5.08 -3.12
C PHE A 569 30.04 5.87 -4.05
N GLY A 570 28.78 5.43 -4.17
CA GLY A 570 27.78 6.06 -5.03
C GLY A 570 26.36 5.82 -4.54
N GLU A 571 25.34 6.19 -5.32
CA GLU A 571 23.93 6.09 -4.95
C GLU A 571 23.54 4.66 -4.51
N LEU A 572 24.03 3.63 -5.21
CA LEU A 572 23.73 2.22 -4.92
C LEU A 572 24.39 1.68 -3.64
N LEU A 573 25.52 2.27 -3.23
CA LEU A 573 26.25 1.92 -2.01
C LEU A 573 26.94 3.17 -1.41
N PRO A 574 26.20 3.97 -0.62
CA PRO A 574 26.80 5.05 0.15
C PRO A 574 27.71 4.51 1.25
N GLU A 575 28.72 5.28 1.63
CA GLU A 575 29.67 4.90 2.69
C GLU A 575 28.96 4.59 4.02
N GLU A 576 28.01 5.43 4.43
CA GLU A 576 27.26 5.21 5.67
C GLU A 576 26.46 3.91 5.64
N GLN A 577 25.90 3.54 4.48
CA GLN A 577 25.16 2.29 4.32
C GLN A 577 26.09 1.08 4.48
N LEU A 578 27.30 1.13 3.90
CA LEU A 578 28.30 0.09 4.09
C LEU A 578 28.68 -0.04 5.57
N ARG A 579 28.87 1.09 6.26
CA ARG A 579 29.20 1.11 7.69
C ARG A 579 28.09 0.49 8.55
N ILE A 580 26.82 0.79 8.25
CA ILE A 580 25.66 0.20 8.92
C ILE A 580 25.60 -1.31 8.67
N GLU A 581 25.77 -1.75 7.43
CA GLU A 581 25.79 -3.17 7.06
C GLU A 581 26.95 -3.91 7.74
N GLN A 582 28.17 -3.37 7.69
CA GLN A 582 29.33 -3.93 8.40
C GLN A 582 29.07 -4.04 9.90
N LYS A 583 28.53 -2.99 10.54
CA LYS A 583 28.18 -3.03 11.97
C LYS A 583 27.13 -4.10 12.27
N THR A 584 26.10 -4.21 11.43
CA THR A 584 25.02 -5.18 11.58
C THR A 584 25.51 -6.62 11.39
N LEU A 585 26.27 -6.88 10.32
CA LEU A 585 26.82 -8.18 10.00
C LEU A 585 27.90 -8.60 11.00
N THR A 586 28.74 -7.67 11.46
CA THR A 586 29.72 -7.92 12.54
C THR A 586 29.01 -8.25 13.85
N SER A 587 27.93 -7.53 14.17
CA SER A 587 27.10 -7.85 15.33
C SER A 587 26.47 -9.24 15.19
N ALA A 588 25.95 -9.60 14.01
CA ALA A 588 25.43 -10.94 13.74
C ALA A 588 26.51 -12.03 13.88
N LEU A 589 27.72 -11.79 13.39
CA LEU A 589 28.88 -12.68 13.56
C LEU A 589 29.28 -12.82 15.04
N MET A 590 29.28 -11.72 15.79
CA MET A 590 29.53 -11.75 17.23
C MET A 590 28.45 -12.50 18.00
N LEU A 591 27.19 -12.40 17.58
CA LEU A 591 26.06 -13.13 18.17
C LEU A 591 26.12 -14.65 17.89
N LEU A 592 26.67 -15.05 16.73
CA LEU A 592 26.90 -16.46 16.37
C LEU A 592 28.10 -17.07 17.12
N ASN A 593 29.05 -16.25 17.59
CA ASN A 593 30.14 -16.69 18.44
C ASN A 593 29.67 -16.83 19.89
N VAL A 594 29.65 -18.07 20.39
CA VAL A 594 28.98 -18.47 21.61
C VAL A 594 29.71 -17.98 22.86
N ASN A 595 29.11 -17.04 23.62
CA ASN A 595 29.56 -16.61 24.94
C ASN A 595 28.39 -16.11 25.82
N ALA A 596 28.55 -16.15 27.14
CA ALA A 596 27.49 -15.88 28.13
C ALA A 596 26.77 -14.50 28.06
N ASN A 597 27.30 -13.52 27.31
CA ASN A 597 26.64 -12.23 27.05
C ASN A 597 25.53 -12.30 25.97
N GLN A 598 25.13 -13.51 25.57
CA GLN A 598 24.23 -13.83 24.44
C GLN A 598 22.74 -13.52 24.63
N PHE A 599 22.35 -13.06 25.81
CA PHE A 599 20.97 -12.64 26.13
C PHE A 599 20.78 -11.13 26.03
N ASP A 600 21.86 -10.38 25.76
CA ASP A 600 21.77 -8.93 25.59
C ASP A 600 21.09 -8.64 24.26
N ILE A 601 19.79 -8.35 24.35
CA ILE A 601 19.07 -7.64 23.31
C ILE A 601 19.67 -6.23 23.32
N PRO A 602 20.18 -5.72 22.19
CA PRO A 602 20.59 -4.32 22.11
C PRO A 602 19.32 -3.48 22.13
N TRP A 603 18.78 -3.28 23.34
CA TRP A 603 17.49 -2.64 23.57
C TRP A 603 17.44 -1.27 22.93
N ALA A 604 18.54 -0.53 22.88
CA ALA A 604 18.61 0.75 22.16
C ALA A 604 18.29 0.63 20.66
N THR A 605 18.85 -0.38 19.96
CA THR A 605 18.58 -0.61 18.54
C THR A 605 17.14 -1.08 18.34
N PHE A 606 16.70 -2.05 19.14
CA PHE A 606 15.32 -2.53 19.08
C PHE A 606 14.32 -1.40 19.35
N SER A 607 14.58 -0.56 20.36
CA SER A 607 13.71 0.55 20.72
C SER A 607 13.63 1.58 19.61
N SER A 608 14.73 1.90 18.93
CA SER A 608 14.74 2.76 17.74
C SER A 608 13.90 2.14 16.62
N ASP A 609 14.14 0.88 16.29
CA ASP A 609 13.41 0.19 15.21
C ASP A 609 11.91 0.08 15.51
N ALA A 610 11.54 -0.16 16.78
CA ALA A 610 10.16 -0.21 17.23
C ALA A 610 9.51 1.18 17.22
N ALA A 611 10.23 2.22 17.64
CA ALA A 611 9.76 3.60 17.60
C ALA A 611 9.51 4.05 16.15
N ASP A 612 10.45 3.77 15.24
CA ASP A 612 10.33 4.08 13.82
C ASP A 612 9.12 3.38 13.20
N ARG A 613 8.92 2.08 13.48
CA ARG A 613 7.77 1.31 13.00
C ARG A 613 6.42 1.81 13.55
N GLN A 614 6.41 2.41 14.73
CA GLN A 614 5.19 2.81 15.43
C GLN A 614 4.95 4.34 15.46
N SER A 615 5.84 5.12 14.83
CA SER A 615 5.79 6.58 14.80
C SER A 615 4.45 7.12 14.28
N ASP A 616 3.94 6.56 13.19
CA ASP A 616 2.64 6.96 12.59
C ASP A 616 1.45 6.74 13.55
N ASN A 617 1.47 5.61 14.28
CA ASN A 617 0.45 5.29 15.27
C ASN A 617 0.52 6.24 16.47
N TYR A 618 1.72 6.58 16.91
CA TYR A 618 1.95 7.54 17.97
C TYR A 618 1.52 8.96 17.58
N ASN A 619 1.85 9.41 16.36
CA ASN A 619 1.46 10.73 15.86
C ASN A 619 -0.07 10.88 15.86
N ALA A 620 -0.79 9.86 15.38
CA ALA A 620 -2.25 9.82 15.44
C ALA A 620 -2.78 9.82 16.89
N TYR A 621 -2.24 8.99 17.77
CA TYR A 621 -2.62 8.96 19.19
C TYR A 621 -2.37 10.31 19.90
N SER A 622 -1.21 10.92 19.67
CA SER A 622 -0.81 12.19 20.29
C SER A 622 -1.75 13.34 19.88
N ALA A 623 -2.17 13.38 18.61
CA ALA A 623 -3.17 14.32 18.12
C ALA A 623 -4.53 14.12 18.81
N PHE A 624 -4.92 12.88 19.10
CA PHE A 624 -6.13 12.61 19.89
C PHE A 624 -6.01 13.02 21.35
N LYS A 625 -4.86 12.75 21.98
CA LYS A 625 -4.61 12.99 23.41
C LYS A 625 -4.57 14.47 23.78
N ARG A 626 -3.99 15.32 22.93
CA ARG A 626 -3.80 16.77 23.19
C ARG A 626 -5.10 17.56 23.25
N SER A 627 -6.20 16.98 22.78
CA SER A 627 -7.51 17.62 22.80
C SER A 627 -8.11 17.63 24.23
N ASP A 628 -8.47 18.80 24.72
CA ASP A 628 -8.79 19.11 26.14
C ASP A 628 -9.70 18.11 26.90
N LYS A 629 -9.44 17.89 28.20
CA LYS A 629 -10.02 16.83 29.08
C LYS A 629 -11.55 16.91 29.32
N THR A 630 -12.22 17.96 28.86
CA THR A 630 -13.62 18.26 29.26
C THR A 630 -14.69 17.61 28.38
N LEU A 631 -14.37 17.09 27.20
CA LEU A 631 -15.31 16.40 26.29
C LEU A 631 -14.61 15.25 25.54
N GLN A 632 -14.90 14.01 25.93
CA GLN A 632 -14.32 12.82 25.29
C GLN A 632 -14.75 12.70 23.81
N LEU A 633 -13.77 12.61 22.90
CA LEU A 633 -13.96 12.40 21.45
C LEU A 633 -14.58 11.04 21.13
N THR A 634 -14.16 10.03 21.88
CA THR A 634 -14.58 8.64 21.75
C THR A 634 -15.63 8.33 22.81
N THR A 635 -16.49 7.36 22.53
CA THR A 635 -17.47 6.90 23.52
C THR A 635 -16.78 6.18 24.68
N ASP A 636 -17.31 6.32 25.90
CA ASP A 636 -16.99 5.46 27.06
C ASP A 636 -17.51 4.01 26.89
N GLN A 637 -17.85 3.62 25.67
CA GLN A 637 -18.31 2.28 25.39
C GLN A 637 -17.13 1.32 25.48
N ARG A 638 -17.28 0.29 26.32
CA ARG A 638 -16.37 -0.86 26.32
C ARG A 638 -16.61 -1.71 25.10
N THR A 639 -15.54 -2.00 24.39
CA THR A 639 -15.54 -2.93 23.25
C THR A 639 -14.62 -4.09 23.56
N LEU A 640 -15.06 -5.29 23.20
CA LEU A 640 -14.17 -6.45 23.18
C LEU A 640 -13.26 -6.34 21.96
N TYR A 641 -11.97 -6.37 22.22
CA TYR A 641 -10.92 -6.21 21.23
C TYR A 641 -10.11 -7.50 21.16
N ALA A 642 -10.27 -8.25 20.07
CA ALA A 642 -9.58 -9.52 19.85
C ALA A 642 -8.33 -9.27 19.00
N HIS A 643 -7.14 -9.44 19.59
CA HIS A 643 -5.87 -9.31 18.88
C HIS A 643 -5.24 -10.66 18.61
N ARG A 644 -4.71 -10.86 17.40
CA ARG A 644 -3.88 -12.00 17.02
C ARG A 644 -2.43 -11.53 16.91
N PHE A 645 -1.62 -11.90 17.89
CA PHE A 645 -0.20 -11.56 17.96
C PHE A 645 0.60 -12.30 16.88
N ALA A 646 1.79 -11.79 16.55
CA ALA A 646 2.66 -12.37 15.52
C ALA A 646 3.07 -13.84 15.82
N ASN A 647 3.07 -14.26 17.08
CA ASN A 647 3.27 -15.67 17.47
C ASN A 647 2.03 -16.56 17.20
N GLY A 648 0.93 -16.00 16.73
CA GLY A 648 -0.32 -16.69 16.38
C GLY A 648 -1.33 -16.79 17.53
N ARG A 649 -1.01 -16.31 18.73
CA ARG A 649 -1.93 -16.34 19.88
C ARG A 649 -3.01 -15.27 19.75
N ILE A 650 -4.23 -15.61 20.16
CA ILE A 650 -5.37 -14.68 20.19
C ILE A 650 -5.69 -14.31 21.63
N ARG A 651 -5.80 -13.02 21.93
CA ARG A 651 -6.26 -12.50 23.23
C ARG A 651 -7.40 -11.51 23.04
N ASN A 652 -8.32 -11.50 23.99
CA ASN A 652 -9.46 -10.58 24.02
C ASN A 652 -9.27 -9.58 25.16
N TYR A 653 -9.30 -8.29 24.83
CA TYR A 653 -9.17 -7.17 25.76
C TYR A 653 -10.49 -6.41 25.82
N SER A 654 -11.01 -6.14 27.02
CA SER A 654 -12.18 -5.27 27.18
C SER A 654 -11.70 -3.85 27.44
N LEU A 655 -11.69 -3.02 26.40
CA LEU A 655 -11.12 -1.68 26.44
C LEU A 655 -12.19 -0.61 26.24
N LEU A 656 -12.02 0.54 26.87
CA LEU A 656 -12.74 1.75 26.46
C LEU A 656 -12.24 2.19 25.09
N THR A 657 -13.12 2.78 24.30
CA THR A 657 -12.74 3.23 22.95
C THR A 657 -11.66 4.32 22.99
N SER A 658 -11.65 5.14 24.05
CA SER A 658 -10.58 6.11 24.34
C SER A 658 -9.22 5.47 24.59
N GLN A 659 -9.20 4.28 25.18
CA GLN A 659 -7.98 3.54 25.51
C GLN A 659 -7.48 2.65 24.36
N ALA A 660 -8.38 2.29 23.44
CA ALA A 660 -8.06 1.38 22.34
C ALA A 660 -6.88 1.88 21.49
N THR A 661 -6.77 3.19 21.28
CA THR A 661 -5.69 3.80 20.48
C THR A 661 -4.30 3.59 21.09
N LEU A 662 -4.16 3.82 22.39
CA LEU A 662 -2.92 3.56 23.13
C LEU A 662 -2.63 2.06 23.25
N ALA A 663 -3.67 1.24 23.47
CA ALA A 663 -3.52 -0.21 23.49
C ALA A 663 -2.97 -0.75 22.18
N VAL A 664 -3.43 -0.24 21.04
CA VAL A 664 -2.90 -0.61 19.71
C VAL A 664 -1.42 -0.26 19.57
N LEU A 665 -1.01 0.91 20.05
CA LEU A 665 0.39 1.31 20.03
C LEU A 665 1.27 0.35 20.84
N ILE A 666 0.87 0.04 22.07
CA ILE A 666 1.57 -0.91 22.97
C ILE A 666 1.64 -2.30 22.32
N ILE A 667 0.52 -2.80 21.80
CA ILE A 667 0.45 -4.09 21.12
C ILE A 667 1.36 -4.10 19.89
N GLY A 668 1.44 -3.01 19.13
CA GLY A 668 2.33 -2.87 17.98
C GLY A 668 3.81 -2.97 18.34
N VAL A 669 4.23 -2.44 19.50
CA VAL A 669 5.60 -2.59 20.02
C VAL A 669 5.88 -4.05 20.40
N ILE A 670 4.91 -4.73 21.02
CA ILE A 670 5.03 -6.15 21.40
C ILE A 670 5.08 -7.06 20.16
N ASP A 671 4.26 -6.78 19.15
CA ASP A 671 4.32 -7.50 17.86
C ASP A 671 5.65 -7.26 17.15
N ALA A 672 6.19 -6.04 17.20
CA ALA A 672 7.53 -5.76 16.69
C ALA A 672 8.59 -6.60 17.42
N PHE A 673 8.47 -6.83 18.72
CA PHE A 673 9.37 -7.75 19.44
C PHE A 673 9.16 -9.21 19.04
N HIS A 674 7.93 -9.64 18.77
CA HIS A 674 7.69 -11.01 18.32
C HIS A 674 8.27 -11.30 16.93
N ASP A 675 8.14 -10.36 15.99
CA ASP A 675 8.49 -10.54 14.58
C ASP A 675 9.87 -10.02 14.17
N HIS A 676 10.61 -9.39 15.09
CA HIS A 676 11.86 -8.74 14.73
C HIS A 676 12.89 -9.77 14.21
N PRO A 677 13.46 -9.56 13.00
CA PRO A 677 14.31 -10.56 12.35
C PRO A 677 15.60 -10.87 13.12
N SER A 678 16.19 -9.87 13.78
CA SER A 678 17.48 -10.02 14.49
C SER A 678 17.36 -10.13 16.02
N TYR A 679 16.40 -9.45 16.62
CA TYR A 679 16.26 -9.27 18.07
C TYR A 679 14.94 -9.82 18.62
N GLY A 680 14.10 -10.40 17.76
CA GLY A 680 12.78 -10.85 18.17
C GLY A 680 12.86 -12.17 18.91
N ILE A 681 11.90 -12.43 19.80
CA ILE A 681 11.93 -13.63 20.63
C ILE A 681 11.98 -14.91 19.79
N GLU A 682 11.24 -14.99 18.69
CA GLU A 682 11.28 -16.17 17.82
C GLU A 682 12.62 -16.30 17.09
N ALA A 683 13.23 -15.19 16.68
CA ALA A 683 14.59 -15.20 16.12
C ALA A 683 15.59 -15.69 17.16
N ILE A 684 15.52 -15.20 18.40
CA ILE A 684 16.38 -15.61 19.52
C ILE A 684 16.21 -17.11 19.82
N LEU A 685 14.97 -17.58 19.96
CA LEU A 685 14.69 -18.98 20.26
C LEU A 685 15.09 -19.92 19.12
N SER A 686 14.83 -19.54 17.87
CA SER A 686 15.18 -20.36 16.70
C SER A 686 16.68 -20.35 16.39
N THR A 687 17.32 -19.19 16.33
CA THR A 687 18.72 -19.06 15.93
C THR A 687 19.72 -19.36 17.05
N ARG A 688 19.37 -19.05 18.32
CA ARG A 688 20.33 -19.14 19.45
C ARG A 688 20.09 -20.33 20.37
N PHE A 689 18.85 -20.81 20.53
CA PHE A 689 18.56 -21.97 21.37
C PHE A 689 18.39 -23.29 20.61
N ARG A 690 17.66 -23.29 19.48
CA ARG A 690 17.51 -24.52 18.67
C ARG A 690 18.82 -24.91 17.97
N HIS A 691 19.71 -23.94 17.71
CA HIS A 691 21.08 -24.21 17.24
C HIS A 691 22.10 -24.35 18.38
N ASP A 692 21.79 -25.25 19.33
CA ASP A 692 22.80 -26.22 19.79
C ASP A 692 23.62 -25.81 21.03
N THR A 693 23.31 -24.77 21.82
CA THR A 693 24.11 -24.46 23.03
C THR A 693 23.94 -25.51 24.13
N LEU A 694 22.71 -25.76 24.60
CA LEU A 694 22.45 -26.78 25.63
C LEU A 694 22.85 -28.18 25.11
N ARG A 695 22.50 -28.48 23.85
CA ARG A 695 22.86 -29.75 23.22
C ARG A 695 24.39 -29.92 23.12
N ARG A 696 25.15 -28.88 22.73
CA ARG A 696 26.62 -28.91 22.70
C ARG A 696 27.24 -29.04 24.09
N GLU A 697 26.67 -28.40 25.11
CA GLU A 697 27.14 -28.58 26.50
C GLU A 697 27.03 -30.06 26.89
N TYR A 698 25.87 -30.68 26.66
CA TYR A 698 25.71 -32.11 26.91
C TYR A 698 26.62 -32.98 26.04
N VAL A 699 26.80 -32.68 24.75
CA VAL A 699 27.76 -33.39 23.88
C VAL A 699 29.19 -33.26 24.43
N THR A 700 29.57 -32.09 24.92
CA THR A 700 30.89 -31.82 25.50
C THR A 700 31.07 -32.60 26.80
N GLU A 701 30.06 -32.64 27.67
CA GLU A 701 30.09 -33.44 28.90
C GLU A 701 30.11 -34.94 28.61
N PHE A 702 29.39 -35.43 27.59
CA PHE A 702 29.47 -36.81 27.15
C PHE A 702 30.86 -37.16 26.59
N ALA A 703 31.49 -36.25 25.84
CA ALA A 703 32.87 -36.42 25.37
C ALA A 703 33.86 -36.47 26.53
N LYS A 704 33.67 -35.65 27.58
CA LYS A 704 34.46 -35.73 28.82
C LYS A 704 34.24 -37.08 29.52
N LEU A 705 33.00 -37.52 29.66
CA LEU A 705 32.65 -38.83 30.23
C LEU A 705 33.26 -39.99 29.44
N GLU A 706 33.39 -39.90 28.11
CA GLU A 706 34.03 -40.94 27.29
C GLU A 706 35.55 -41.05 27.54
N THR A 707 36.17 -39.95 27.99
CA THR A 707 37.62 -39.88 28.25
C THR A 707 38.00 -39.99 29.73
N MET A 708 37.01 -39.90 30.63
CA MET A 708 37.21 -39.97 32.07
C MET A 708 37.59 -41.38 32.52
N VAL A 709 38.60 -41.50 33.39
CA VAL A 709 39.01 -42.78 33.98
C VAL A 709 38.07 -43.13 35.13
N VAL A 710 37.23 -44.15 34.94
CA VAL A 710 36.33 -44.67 35.98
C VAL A 710 37.01 -45.87 36.66
N PRO A 711 37.29 -45.80 37.98
CA PRO A 711 37.92 -46.91 38.69
C PRO A 711 37.13 -48.22 38.54
N GLY A 712 37.79 -49.28 38.09
CA GLY A 712 37.19 -50.61 37.96
C GLY A 712 36.41 -50.85 36.66
N VAL A 713 36.37 -49.92 35.71
CA VAL A 713 35.70 -50.08 34.41
C VAL A 713 36.71 -50.00 33.27
N MET A 714 36.70 -50.98 32.36
CA MET A 714 37.55 -50.94 31.17
C MET A 714 37.01 -49.93 30.15
N ARG A 715 37.88 -49.14 29.52
CA ARG A 715 37.49 -48.15 28.50
C ARG A 715 36.67 -48.77 27.35
N GLN A 716 36.96 -50.02 26.98
CA GLN A 716 36.23 -50.77 25.96
C GLN A 716 34.77 -51.03 26.32
N GLU A 717 34.44 -51.11 27.62
CA GLU A 717 33.08 -51.30 28.14
C GLU A 717 32.37 -49.96 28.36
N GLN A 718 33.13 -48.91 28.71
CA GLN A 718 32.61 -47.56 28.95
C GLN A 718 32.12 -46.87 27.68
N VAL A 719 32.91 -46.91 26.59
CA VAL A 719 32.61 -46.18 25.35
C VAL A 719 31.24 -46.55 24.75
N PRO A 720 30.85 -47.84 24.61
CA PRO A 720 29.52 -48.23 24.12
C PRO A 720 28.39 -47.72 25.02
N VAL A 721 28.57 -47.75 26.34
CA VAL A 721 27.58 -47.31 27.32
C VAL A 721 27.38 -45.80 27.24
N VAL A 722 28.46 -45.02 27.22
CA VAL A 722 28.41 -43.56 27.08
C VAL A 722 27.76 -43.15 25.75
N LYS A 723 28.08 -43.83 24.64
CA LYS A 723 27.45 -43.54 23.34
C LYS A 723 25.94 -43.85 23.33
N SER A 724 25.52 -44.96 23.92
CA SER A 724 24.10 -45.32 24.05
C SER A 724 23.35 -44.29 24.90
N LEU A 725 23.90 -43.92 26.06
CA LEU A 725 23.35 -42.89 26.95
C LEU A 725 23.31 -41.52 26.28
N SER A 726 24.36 -41.15 25.54
CA SER A 726 24.43 -39.89 24.81
C SER A 726 23.32 -39.78 23.78
N SER A 727 23.09 -40.83 22.97
CA SER A 727 22.00 -40.84 22.00
C SER A 727 20.64 -40.62 22.66
N ILE A 728 20.34 -41.38 23.72
CA ILE A 728 19.05 -41.29 24.43
C ILE A 728 18.89 -39.90 25.08
N ALA A 729 19.92 -39.41 25.75
CA ALA A 729 19.87 -38.12 26.43
C ALA A 729 19.71 -36.96 25.43
N LEU A 730 20.41 -36.99 24.30
CA LEU A 730 20.29 -35.97 23.26
C LEU A 730 18.89 -35.96 22.63
N ASP A 731 18.28 -37.13 22.39
CA ASP A 731 16.89 -37.22 21.91
C ASP A 731 15.88 -36.66 22.93
N VAL A 732 16.09 -36.92 24.22
CA VAL A 732 15.26 -36.38 25.30
C VAL A 732 15.41 -34.86 25.40
N ILE A 733 16.65 -34.36 25.33
CA ILE A 733 16.94 -32.92 25.35
C ILE A 733 16.32 -32.23 24.14
N ASP A 734 16.46 -32.79 22.94
CA ASP A 734 15.88 -32.23 21.72
C ASP A 734 14.35 -32.19 21.80
N SER A 735 13.73 -33.29 22.26
CA SER A 735 12.29 -33.35 22.52
C SER A 735 11.83 -32.32 23.56
N TRP A 736 12.64 -32.08 24.60
CA TRP A 736 12.35 -31.07 25.61
C TRP A 736 12.47 -29.64 25.04
N LEU A 737 13.56 -29.35 24.33
CA LEU A 737 13.80 -28.06 23.69
C LEU A 737 12.69 -27.71 22.68
N VAL A 738 12.30 -28.66 21.84
CA VAL A 738 11.23 -28.48 20.86
C VAL A 738 9.88 -28.22 21.54
N ARG A 739 9.58 -28.87 22.66
CA ARG A 739 8.30 -28.65 23.37
C ARG A 739 8.26 -27.38 24.20
N ARG A 740 9.38 -27.03 24.86
CA ARG A 740 9.41 -26.05 25.96
C ARG A 740 10.08 -24.74 25.57
N MET A 741 11.13 -24.75 24.75
CA MET A 741 11.87 -23.54 24.34
C MET A 741 11.23 -22.85 23.14
N GLN A 742 9.94 -22.53 23.28
CA GLN A 742 9.15 -21.81 22.29
C GLN A 742 8.32 -20.73 22.99
N THR A 743 7.75 -19.80 22.23
CA THR A 743 6.66 -18.98 22.75
C THR A 743 5.36 -19.76 22.82
N LEU A 744 4.50 -19.38 23.78
CA LEU A 744 3.15 -19.90 23.93
C LEU A 744 2.30 -19.56 22.69
N ARG A 745 1.98 -20.59 21.89
CA ARG A 745 1.24 -20.47 20.63
C ARG A 745 0.38 -21.71 20.38
N PRO A 746 -0.62 -21.66 19.48
CA PRO A 746 -1.48 -22.81 19.19
C PRO A 746 -0.66 -24.05 18.83
N GLY A 747 -0.86 -25.15 19.56
CA GLY A 747 -0.13 -26.41 19.38
C GLY A 747 1.15 -26.54 20.20
N HIS A 748 1.52 -25.55 21.01
CA HIS A 748 2.71 -25.56 21.87
C HIS A 748 2.36 -25.14 23.31
N ASP A 749 1.52 -25.91 23.97
CA ASP A 749 1.00 -25.59 25.32
C ASP A 749 2.06 -25.73 26.42
N GLU A 750 3.15 -26.47 26.15
CA GLU A 750 4.28 -26.66 27.07
C GLU A 750 5.35 -25.57 26.95
N ALA A 751 5.16 -24.59 26.08
CA ALA A 751 6.10 -23.49 25.87
C ALA A 751 6.34 -22.66 27.15
N LEU A 752 7.59 -22.23 27.37
CA LEU A 752 8.01 -21.51 28.57
C LEU A 752 7.84 -19.99 28.47
N PHE A 753 7.78 -19.44 27.26
CA PHE A 753 7.81 -17.99 27.04
C PHE A 753 6.43 -17.43 26.71
N ASP A 754 5.87 -16.63 27.62
CA ASP A 754 4.64 -15.87 27.41
C ASP A 754 4.94 -14.37 27.41
N PHE A 755 5.05 -13.78 26.22
CA PHE A 755 5.22 -12.34 26.04
C PHE A 755 3.92 -11.64 25.60
N THR A 756 2.80 -12.36 25.69
CA THR A 756 1.50 -11.83 25.29
C THR A 756 0.77 -11.30 26.53
N PRO A 757 0.60 -9.97 26.66
CA PRO A 757 0.11 -9.38 27.90
C PRO A 757 -1.32 -9.86 28.19
N ASN A 758 -1.58 -10.20 29.44
CA ASN A 758 -2.92 -10.41 29.93
C ASN A 758 -3.66 -9.05 30.09
N PRO A 759 -4.99 -9.04 30.33
CA PRO A 759 -5.75 -7.79 30.44
C PRO A 759 -5.27 -6.83 31.53
N ASP A 760 -4.77 -7.36 32.65
CA ASP A 760 -4.30 -6.54 33.78
C ASP A 760 -2.91 -5.94 33.47
N GLU A 761 -2.03 -6.72 32.86
CA GLU A 761 -0.71 -6.26 32.37
C GLU A 761 -0.87 -5.15 31.33
N LEU A 762 -1.74 -5.33 30.34
CA LEU A 762 -2.01 -4.30 29.34
C LEU A 762 -2.57 -3.02 29.99
N SER A 763 -3.43 -3.16 30.99
CA SER A 763 -3.97 -2.03 31.76
C SER A 763 -2.87 -1.27 32.51
N GLY A 764 -1.91 -1.98 33.09
CA GLY A 764 -0.72 -1.39 33.72
C GLY A 764 0.12 -0.60 32.70
N LEU A 765 0.49 -1.25 31.59
CA LEU A 765 1.27 -0.63 30.51
C LEU A 765 0.58 0.62 29.95
N MET A 766 -0.73 0.59 29.75
CA MET A 766 -1.49 1.77 29.30
C MET A 766 -1.40 2.93 30.28
N LYS A 767 -1.45 2.67 31.58
CA LYS A 767 -1.39 3.75 32.59
C LYS A 767 -0.03 4.43 32.61
N ASP A 768 1.04 3.67 32.40
CA ASP A 768 2.41 4.17 32.40
C ASP A 768 2.74 4.85 31.06
N ALA A 769 2.32 4.26 29.94
CA ALA A 769 2.47 4.84 28.61
C ALA A 769 1.62 6.10 28.40
N ASP A 770 0.47 6.24 29.08
CA ASP A 770 -0.32 7.48 29.03
C ASP A 770 0.38 8.66 29.73
N GLN A 771 1.45 8.41 30.49
CA GLN A 771 2.28 9.47 31.07
C GLN A 771 3.48 9.83 30.17
N ALA A 772 3.75 9.03 29.13
CA ALA A 772 4.84 9.27 28.19
C ALA A 772 4.56 10.48 27.29
N GLY A 773 5.61 11.28 27.06
CA GLY A 773 5.63 12.47 26.22
C GLY A 773 6.21 12.27 24.81
N SER A 774 6.82 11.12 24.53
CA SER A 774 7.35 10.73 23.21
C SER A 774 7.11 9.25 22.91
N ILE A 775 7.26 8.84 21.65
CA ILE A 775 7.21 7.42 21.25
C ILE A 775 8.33 6.63 21.93
N ASP A 776 9.54 7.18 22.04
CA ASP A 776 10.67 6.50 22.68
C ASP A 776 10.37 6.13 24.12
N GLN A 777 9.70 7.01 24.86
CA GLN A 777 9.27 6.75 26.24
C GLN A 777 8.16 5.70 26.32
N VAL A 778 7.24 5.66 25.35
CA VAL A 778 6.24 4.58 25.28
C VAL A 778 6.93 3.24 25.04
N VAL A 779 7.88 3.19 24.10
CA VAL A 779 8.65 1.97 23.82
C VAL A 779 9.46 1.55 25.04
N GLU A 780 10.09 2.49 25.76
CA GLU A 780 10.81 2.22 27.01
C GLU A 780 9.90 1.60 28.07
N VAL A 781 8.70 2.15 28.28
CA VAL A 781 7.70 1.60 29.22
C VAL A 781 7.28 0.16 28.86
N VAL A 782 7.19 -0.16 27.56
CA VAL A 782 6.79 -1.49 27.11
C VAL A 782 7.94 -2.50 27.21
N VAL A 783 9.18 -2.03 27.06
CA VAL A 783 10.39 -2.86 27.13
C VAL A 783 10.84 -3.12 28.57
N SER A 784 10.64 -2.16 29.47
CA SER A 784 10.96 -2.27 30.91
C SER A 784 10.02 -3.20 31.65
#